data_AF-A0A0W0S9G1-F1
#
_entry.id   AF-A0A0W0S9G1-F1
#
_cell.length_a   1.000
_cell.length_b   1.000
_cell.length_c   1.000
_cell.angle_alpha   90.00
_cell.angle_beta   90.00
_cell.angle_gamma   90.00
#
_symmetry.space_group_name_H-M   'P 1'
#
loop_
_entity.id
_entity.type
_entity.pdbx_description
1 polymer ?
#
loop_
_entity_poly.entity_id
_entity_poly.type
_entity_poly.pdbx_seq_one_letter_code
_entity_poly.pdbx_strand_id
1 'polypeptide(L)'
;MLTDTILDKAAATLSSYGENTKIDPDFAKYKKGIKNALIEFIMHCKEKLPIVQQLEYIAKEMEDKPNNMSATIDEQSDKKRTWTLAFALAALAIERKNDLPKDHQEIAPIDTLLAGLSNGWIKGFKFNSVAINDVLNGMKDWIQKYDINQNNQTRHEILLALYAAACAFEAKILSAGLLARPYKNDILIIKNLIANKFSELKQQLERESRQEKQIHDAFQKLISKEEVLYQQLKEQLVLLKKQQEQKQQELDTAEEKCARLDKLQQLLNRQPSEGNDKEKEEQEKMKLFWKEYSTQPKFEQLLADLEVPEQERPGWHQYFNYQHGSYLKQAAAAFWTGNWGPSKGWGGIASNTISVNVLLSKINAAKEPLTAIQPQIKKQKLIPDAERPCQLIDDIEKELKNLIGLKKMEMDPLKAQLLDVMEHKKTNTLEKINSDIEAFKKNLEQQNETVKSLKEIHKKIEIMKKHTDCTDVEKAFGLFLNEAVNTISYTQQPLPSNLPTAEKILALEQSIDRALNNVQGLQLSLNHMVKASRSQESNVIQLVTEFVKSKEATWGHTLLSFFSPAYRTMFDELKNAVTLNSPEESFNQVKAVLGITYETSKKIEINSQFKKLKEKAEEALCEEIPFNRQSS
;
A
#
# COMPACT_ATOMS: atom_id res chain seq x y z
N MET A 1 8.72 -11.83 -17.86
CA MET A 1 9.82 -12.77 -18.13
C MET A 1 9.28 -13.91 -19.00
N LEU A 2 9.95 -14.21 -20.12
CA LEU A 2 9.77 -15.34 -21.06
C LEU A 2 8.39 -16.04 -21.05
N THR A 3 7.44 -15.49 -21.81
CA THR A 3 6.11 -16.09 -22.01
C THR A 3 6.14 -17.27 -22.99
N ASP A 4 5.08 -18.09 -22.99
CA ASP A 4 4.89 -19.20 -23.94
C ASP A 4 5.07 -18.76 -25.39
N THR A 5 4.51 -17.58 -25.73
CA THR A 5 4.65 -16.98 -27.05
C THR A 5 6.11 -16.70 -27.42
N ILE A 6 6.92 -16.21 -26.48
CA ILE A 6 8.35 -15.97 -26.71
C ILE A 6 9.10 -17.30 -26.85
N LEU A 7 8.78 -18.29 -26.03
CA LEU A 7 9.37 -19.62 -26.11
C LEU A 7 9.00 -20.34 -27.41
N ASP A 8 7.78 -20.17 -27.92
CA ASP A 8 7.33 -20.68 -29.21
C ASP A 8 8.07 -20.00 -30.36
N LYS A 9 8.22 -18.66 -30.31
CA LYS A 9 9.02 -17.91 -31.27
C LYS A 9 10.48 -18.38 -31.27
N ALA A 10 11.07 -18.59 -30.10
CA ALA A 10 12.43 -19.12 -29.99
C ALA A 10 12.55 -20.51 -30.62
N ALA A 11 11.59 -21.40 -30.38
CA ALA A 11 11.58 -22.73 -30.99
C ALA A 11 11.49 -22.63 -32.52
N ALA A 12 10.63 -21.76 -33.04
CA ALA A 12 10.51 -21.52 -34.48
C ALA A 12 11.81 -20.95 -35.08
N THR A 13 12.43 -19.96 -34.44
CA THR A 13 13.69 -19.35 -34.87
C THR A 13 14.82 -20.38 -34.91
N LEU A 14 14.96 -21.22 -33.89
CA LEU A 14 16.00 -22.25 -33.83
C LEU A 14 15.74 -23.43 -34.77
N SER A 15 14.50 -23.60 -35.21
CA SER A 15 14.11 -24.67 -36.14
C SER A 15 14.40 -24.35 -37.60
N SER A 16 14.92 -23.15 -37.92
CA SER A 16 15.17 -22.70 -39.30
C SER A 16 16.49 -21.96 -39.47
N TYR A 17 17.34 -22.43 -40.40
CA TYR A 17 18.59 -21.77 -40.79
C TYR A 17 18.89 -21.96 -42.28
N GLY A 18 18.86 -20.86 -43.03
CA GLY A 18 18.90 -20.88 -44.49
C GLY A 18 17.69 -21.64 -45.04
N GLU A 19 17.92 -22.61 -45.93
CA GLU A 19 16.88 -23.48 -46.49
C GLU A 19 16.58 -24.72 -45.62
N ASN A 20 17.33 -24.93 -44.53
CA ASN A 20 17.20 -26.13 -43.70
C ASN A 20 16.24 -25.89 -42.53
N THR A 21 15.34 -26.85 -42.31
CA THR A 21 14.46 -26.87 -41.13
C THR A 21 14.62 -28.15 -40.33
N LYS A 22 14.60 -28.04 -39.00
CA LYS A 22 14.68 -29.18 -38.08
C LYS A 22 13.91 -28.87 -36.80
N ILE A 23 12.91 -29.67 -36.50
CA ILE A 23 12.14 -29.55 -35.25
C ILE A 23 12.79 -30.46 -34.20
N ASP A 24 13.27 -29.89 -33.11
CA ASP A 24 13.78 -30.65 -31.97
C ASP A 24 12.59 -31.21 -31.14
N PRO A 25 12.45 -32.54 -30.99
CA PRO A 25 11.35 -33.13 -30.24
C PRO A 25 11.40 -32.75 -28.74
N ASP A 26 12.55 -32.32 -28.23
CA ASP A 26 12.74 -32.01 -26.81
C ASP A 26 12.40 -30.55 -26.43
N PHE A 27 11.90 -29.72 -27.36
CA PHE A 27 11.53 -28.32 -27.06
C PHE A 27 10.58 -28.18 -25.86
N ALA A 28 9.64 -29.11 -25.68
CA ALA A 28 8.73 -29.12 -24.52
C ALA A 28 9.48 -29.29 -23.19
N LYS A 29 10.55 -30.08 -23.18
CA LYS A 29 11.39 -30.32 -22.00
C LYS A 29 12.22 -29.10 -21.66
N TYR A 30 12.77 -28.41 -22.66
CA TYR A 30 13.49 -27.15 -22.44
C TYR A 30 12.54 -26.08 -21.89
N LYS A 31 11.32 -25.96 -22.42
CA LYS A 31 10.30 -25.04 -21.88
C LYS A 31 9.98 -25.34 -20.42
N LYS A 32 9.84 -26.61 -20.05
CA LYS A 32 9.58 -27.03 -18.66
C LYS A 32 10.72 -26.61 -17.74
N GLY A 33 11.99 -26.87 -18.12
CA GLY A 33 13.15 -26.45 -17.33
C GLY A 33 13.29 -24.93 -17.20
N ILE A 34 12.90 -24.16 -18.22
CA ILE A 34 12.89 -22.69 -18.13
C ILE A 34 11.80 -22.21 -17.17
N LYS A 35 10.55 -22.68 -17.34
CA LYS A 35 9.41 -22.20 -16.56
C LYS A 35 9.48 -22.59 -15.10
N ASN A 36 9.76 -23.87 -14.83
CA ASN A 36 9.65 -24.45 -13.49
C ASN A 36 10.94 -24.35 -12.67
N ALA A 37 12.01 -23.76 -13.23
CA ALA A 37 13.27 -23.60 -12.51
C ALA A 37 13.93 -22.26 -12.82
N LEU A 38 14.32 -22.01 -14.09
CA LEU A 38 15.12 -20.83 -14.41
C LEU A 38 14.37 -19.51 -14.13
N ILE A 39 13.11 -19.37 -14.56
CA ILE A 39 12.33 -18.14 -14.34
C ILE A 39 12.13 -17.90 -12.85
N GLU A 40 11.66 -18.91 -12.11
CA GLU A 40 11.42 -18.82 -10.66
C GLU A 40 12.71 -18.46 -9.91
N PHE A 41 13.84 -19.04 -10.30
CA PHE A 41 15.14 -18.73 -9.73
C PHE A 41 15.57 -17.28 -9.97
N ILE A 42 15.44 -16.78 -11.19
CA ILE A 42 15.84 -15.40 -11.52
C ILE A 42 14.93 -14.39 -10.82
N MET A 43 13.62 -14.67 -10.75
CA MET A 43 12.69 -13.84 -9.98
C MET A 43 13.02 -13.86 -8.48
N HIS A 44 13.30 -15.03 -7.92
CA HIS A 44 13.74 -15.15 -6.53
C HIS A 44 15.03 -14.34 -6.27
N CYS A 45 16.03 -14.44 -7.15
CA CYS A 45 17.26 -13.68 -7.04
C CYS A 45 17.00 -12.17 -7.09
N LYS A 46 16.16 -11.71 -8.02
CA LYS A 46 15.80 -10.30 -8.17
C LYS A 46 15.07 -9.75 -6.95
N GLU A 47 14.09 -10.48 -6.43
CA GLU A 47 13.14 -9.99 -5.41
C GLU A 47 13.58 -10.23 -3.97
N LYS A 48 14.29 -11.33 -3.69
CA LYS A 48 14.59 -11.76 -2.31
C LYS A 48 16.02 -11.46 -1.87
N LEU A 49 16.94 -11.24 -2.81
CA LEU A 49 18.35 -11.01 -2.49
C LEU A 49 18.76 -9.55 -2.70
N PRO A 50 19.59 -8.98 -1.79
CA PRO A 50 20.22 -7.69 -2.01
C PRO A 50 20.99 -7.67 -3.33
N ILE A 51 20.87 -6.58 -4.10
CA ILE A 51 21.48 -6.45 -5.44
C ILE A 51 22.99 -6.77 -5.47
N VAL A 52 23.70 -6.53 -4.36
CA VAL A 52 25.13 -6.79 -4.20
C VAL A 52 25.45 -8.29 -4.18
N GLN A 53 24.52 -9.12 -3.73
CA GLN A 53 24.69 -10.56 -3.54
C GLN A 53 24.18 -11.39 -4.74
N GLN A 54 23.43 -10.78 -5.67
CA GLN A 54 22.71 -11.51 -6.71
C GLN A 54 23.64 -12.28 -7.67
N LEU A 55 24.70 -11.65 -8.17
CA LEU A 55 25.64 -12.33 -9.08
C LEU A 55 26.45 -13.42 -8.37
N GLU A 56 26.88 -13.17 -7.13
CA GLU A 56 27.63 -14.16 -6.34
C GLU A 56 26.76 -15.39 -6.04
N TYR A 57 25.51 -15.17 -5.65
CA TYR A 57 24.54 -16.24 -5.44
C TYR A 57 24.29 -17.05 -6.72
N ILE A 58 24.08 -16.39 -7.86
CA ILE A 58 23.92 -17.07 -9.14
C ILE A 58 25.16 -17.89 -9.50
N ALA A 59 26.37 -17.34 -9.31
CA ALA A 59 27.59 -18.06 -9.61
C ALA A 59 27.69 -19.36 -8.79
N LYS A 60 27.34 -19.32 -7.51
CA LYS A 60 27.34 -20.48 -6.60
C LYS A 60 26.28 -21.52 -6.97
N GLU A 61 25.07 -21.06 -7.26
CA GLU A 61 23.93 -21.94 -7.57
C GLU A 61 24.04 -22.60 -8.95
N MET A 62 24.82 -22.02 -9.86
CA MET A 62 25.04 -22.56 -11.21
C MET A 62 26.28 -23.48 -11.32
N GLU A 63 27.00 -23.74 -10.22
CA GLU A 63 28.10 -24.72 -10.18
C GLU A 63 27.60 -26.15 -10.48
N ASP A 64 28.50 -27.05 -10.88
CA ASP A 64 28.17 -28.47 -11.07
C ASP A 64 28.19 -29.23 -9.73
N LYS A 65 27.21 -28.98 -8.86
CA LYS A 65 27.07 -29.61 -7.53
C LYS A 65 25.67 -30.21 -7.34
N PRO A 66 25.51 -31.27 -6.52
CA PRO A 66 24.18 -31.79 -6.18
C PRO A 66 23.42 -30.76 -5.32
N ASN A 67 22.09 -30.75 -5.47
CA ASN A 67 21.13 -29.93 -4.68
C ASN A 67 21.22 -28.40 -4.89
N ASN A 68 21.76 -27.92 -6.01
CA ASN A 68 21.73 -26.51 -6.38
C ASN A 68 20.83 -26.25 -7.60
N MET A 69 20.66 -24.98 -7.96
CA MET A 69 19.83 -24.60 -9.11
C MET A 69 20.28 -25.26 -10.43
N SER A 70 21.58 -25.45 -10.63
CA SER A 70 22.12 -26.17 -11.78
C SER A 70 21.55 -27.59 -11.90
N ALA A 71 21.49 -28.33 -10.79
CA ALA A 71 20.90 -29.66 -10.72
C ALA A 71 19.37 -29.62 -10.90
N THR A 72 18.69 -28.62 -10.33
CA THR A 72 17.23 -28.45 -10.49
C THR A 72 16.83 -28.19 -11.94
N ILE A 73 17.55 -27.34 -12.67
CA ILE A 73 17.31 -27.11 -14.11
C ILE A 73 17.55 -28.40 -14.89
N ASP A 74 18.59 -29.18 -14.54
CA ASP A 74 18.87 -30.44 -15.20
C ASP A 74 17.76 -31.48 -14.98
N GLU A 75 17.26 -31.61 -13.75
CA GLU A 75 16.14 -32.50 -13.41
C GLU A 75 14.84 -32.08 -14.12
N GLN A 76 14.48 -30.80 -14.06
CA GLN A 76 13.24 -30.29 -14.67
C GLN A 76 13.27 -30.33 -16.21
N SER A 77 14.47 -30.38 -16.81
CA SER A 77 14.68 -30.47 -18.26
C SER A 77 15.00 -31.88 -18.77
N ASP A 78 14.84 -32.93 -17.95
CA ASP A 78 15.16 -34.31 -18.33
C ASP A 78 16.64 -34.48 -18.76
N LYS A 79 17.53 -33.96 -17.92
CA LYS A 79 19.00 -33.98 -18.08
C LYS A 79 19.52 -33.21 -19.29
N LYS A 80 18.82 -32.13 -19.67
CA LYS A 80 19.13 -31.30 -20.84
C LYS A 80 19.51 -29.86 -20.46
N ARG A 81 20.13 -29.64 -19.29
CA ARG A 81 20.44 -28.29 -18.77
C ARG A 81 21.08 -27.36 -19.81
N THR A 82 22.12 -27.82 -20.51
CA THR A 82 22.87 -26.96 -21.46
C THR A 82 22.02 -26.51 -22.64
N TRP A 83 21.22 -27.43 -23.19
CA TRP A 83 20.32 -27.10 -24.29
C TRP A 83 19.17 -26.23 -23.80
N THR A 84 18.70 -26.45 -22.58
CA THR A 84 17.71 -25.58 -21.92
C THR A 84 18.22 -24.16 -21.74
N LEU A 85 19.48 -23.96 -21.35
CA LEU A 85 20.09 -22.63 -21.19
C LEU A 85 20.40 -21.97 -22.54
N ALA A 86 20.81 -22.74 -23.56
CA ALA A 86 20.97 -22.22 -24.91
C ALA A 86 19.62 -21.81 -25.54
N PHE A 87 18.55 -22.57 -25.23
CA PHE A 87 17.19 -22.23 -25.61
C PHE A 87 16.69 -20.96 -24.88
N ALA A 88 16.97 -20.84 -23.59
CA ALA A 88 16.67 -19.65 -22.80
C ALA A 88 17.41 -18.42 -23.36
N LEU A 89 18.67 -18.56 -23.76
CA LEU A 89 19.45 -17.50 -24.40
C LEU A 89 18.77 -16.97 -25.67
N ALA A 90 18.31 -17.86 -26.55
CA ALA A 90 17.55 -17.46 -27.74
C ALA A 90 16.25 -16.72 -27.38
N ALA A 91 15.53 -17.24 -26.39
CA ALA A 91 14.27 -16.66 -25.95
C ALA A 91 14.46 -15.26 -25.32
N LEU A 92 15.50 -15.06 -24.52
CA LEU A 92 15.86 -13.76 -23.94
C LEU A 92 16.27 -12.75 -25.01
N ALA A 93 17.02 -13.20 -26.02
CA ALA A 93 17.43 -12.36 -27.13
C ALA A 93 16.21 -11.91 -27.96
N ILE A 94 15.23 -12.79 -28.18
CA ILE A 94 13.97 -12.46 -28.86
C ILE A 94 13.08 -11.54 -28.01
N GLU A 95 12.97 -11.79 -26.69
CA GLU A 95 12.26 -10.90 -25.76
C GLU A 95 12.86 -9.49 -25.85
N ARG A 96 14.19 -9.37 -25.69
CA ARG A 96 14.89 -8.09 -25.81
C ARG A 96 14.68 -7.45 -27.17
N LYS A 97 14.84 -8.19 -28.27
CA LYS A 97 14.68 -7.65 -29.63
C LYS A 97 13.28 -7.08 -29.88
N ASN A 98 12.23 -7.72 -29.37
CA ASN A 98 10.85 -7.24 -29.55
C ASN A 98 10.59 -5.92 -28.83
N ASP A 99 11.33 -5.64 -27.75
CA ASP A 99 11.17 -4.44 -26.93
C ASP A 99 12.06 -3.28 -27.38
N LEU A 100 12.86 -3.48 -28.44
CA LEU A 100 13.79 -2.49 -28.98
C LEU A 100 13.23 -1.80 -30.23
N PRO A 101 13.50 -0.49 -30.42
CA PRO A 101 13.27 0.20 -31.69
C PRO A 101 14.01 -0.50 -32.83
N LYS A 102 13.44 -0.50 -34.04
CA LYS A 102 13.95 -1.26 -35.20
C LYS A 102 15.42 -1.00 -35.57
N ASP A 103 15.93 0.18 -35.27
CA ASP A 103 17.31 0.59 -35.59
C ASP A 103 18.24 0.57 -34.37
N HIS A 104 17.83 -0.08 -33.28
CA HIS A 104 18.62 -0.14 -32.06
C HIS A 104 19.92 -0.93 -32.24
N GLN A 105 21.01 -0.45 -31.63
CA GLN A 105 22.36 -1.00 -31.81
C GLN A 105 22.51 -2.45 -31.31
N GLU A 106 21.64 -2.91 -30.41
CA GLU A 106 21.59 -4.30 -29.92
C GLU A 106 21.02 -5.29 -30.95
N ILE A 107 20.23 -4.83 -31.94
CA ILE A 107 19.50 -5.74 -32.84
C ILE A 107 20.44 -6.56 -33.72
N ALA A 108 21.44 -5.94 -34.35
CA ALA A 108 22.37 -6.66 -35.22
C ALA A 108 23.19 -7.75 -34.47
N PRO A 109 23.74 -7.46 -33.28
CA PRO A 109 24.35 -8.49 -32.43
C PRO A 109 23.39 -9.61 -32.01
N ILE A 110 22.15 -9.28 -31.64
CA ILE A 110 21.12 -10.28 -31.31
C ILE A 110 20.86 -11.19 -32.53
N ASP A 111 20.79 -10.62 -33.73
CA ASP A 111 20.56 -11.39 -34.95
C ASP A 111 21.74 -12.29 -35.30
N THR A 112 22.97 -11.84 -35.06
CA THR A 112 24.16 -12.70 -35.19
C THR A 112 24.11 -13.86 -34.18
N LEU A 113 23.75 -13.58 -32.92
CA LEU A 113 23.59 -14.61 -31.89
C LEU A 113 22.52 -15.65 -32.28
N LEU A 114 21.34 -15.19 -32.70
CA LEU A 114 20.22 -16.07 -33.08
C LEU A 114 20.56 -16.90 -34.32
N ALA A 115 21.24 -16.32 -35.31
CA ALA A 115 21.71 -17.04 -36.49
C ALA A 115 22.74 -18.12 -36.11
N GLY A 116 23.68 -17.80 -35.22
CA GLY A 116 24.65 -18.77 -34.69
C GLY A 116 23.99 -19.91 -33.93
N LEU A 117 23.02 -19.59 -33.04
CA LEU A 117 22.27 -20.60 -32.29
C LEU A 117 21.47 -21.52 -33.23
N SER A 118 20.78 -20.97 -34.23
CA SER A 118 20.00 -21.75 -35.19
C SER A 118 20.89 -22.64 -36.07
N ASN A 119 22.00 -22.10 -36.58
CA ASN A 119 23.01 -22.87 -37.33
C ASN A 119 23.52 -24.05 -36.50
N GLY A 120 23.88 -23.80 -35.25
CA GLY A 120 24.37 -24.84 -34.33
C GLY A 120 23.29 -25.85 -33.91
N TRP A 121 22.01 -25.44 -33.83
CA TRP A 121 20.90 -26.34 -33.53
C TRP A 121 20.62 -27.32 -34.67
N ILE A 122 20.66 -26.83 -35.91
CA ILE A 122 20.35 -27.61 -37.11
C ILE A 122 21.55 -28.46 -37.53
N LYS A 123 22.72 -27.83 -37.70
CA LYS A 123 23.93 -28.47 -38.23
C LYS A 123 24.85 -29.05 -37.16
N GLY A 124 24.56 -28.81 -35.87
CA GLY A 124 25.32 -29.29 -34.72
C GLY A 124 26.49 -28.39 -34.34
N PHE A 125 26.76 -28.23 -33.03
CA PHE A 125 27.85 -27.38 -32.52
C PHE A 125 29.24 -28.03 -32.53
N LYS A 126 29.33 -29.38 -32.45
CA LYS A 126 30.58 -30.10 -32.15
C LYS A 126 31.75 -29.85 -33.12
N PHE A 127 31.47 -29.38 -34.35
CA PHE A 127 32.48 -29.05 -35.37
C PHE A 127 32.13 -27.78 -36.15
N ASN A 128 31.22 -26.96 -35.64
CA ASN A 128 30.71 -25.77 -36.33
C ASN A 128 31.27 -24.51 -35.67
N SER A 129 32.53 -24.20 -36.00
CA SER A 129 33.23 -23.02 -35.47
C SER A 129 32.53 -21.72 -35.85
N VAL A 130 31.87 -21.67 -37.02
CA VAL A 130 31.07 -20.52 -37.45
C VAL A 130 29.91 -20.29 -36.49
N ALA A 131 29.09 -21.32 -36.21
CA ALA A 131 27.99 -21.21 -35.26
C ALA A 131 28.48 -20.81 -33.86
N ILE A 132 29.56 -21.42 -33.37
CA ILE A 132 30.11 -21.09 -32.05
C ILE A 132 30.61 -19.63 -32.01
N ASN A 133 31.34 -19.18 -33.03
CA ASN A 133 31.85 -17.82 -33.10
C ASN A 133 30.73 -16.80 -33.22
N ASP A 134 29.70 -17.06 -34.01
CA ASP A 134 28.52 -16.19 -34.14
C ASP A 134 27.78 -16.07 -32.80
N VAL A 135 27.66 -17.17 -32.05
CA VAL A 135 27.08 -17.15 -30.70
C VAL A 135 27.93 -16.32 -29.75
N LEU A 136 29.24 -16.57 -29.69
CA LEU A 136 30.13 -15.89 -28.76
C LEU A 136 30.28 -14.40 -29.09
N ASN A 137 30.50 -14.06 -30.35
CA ASN A 137 30.66 -12.67 -30.79
C ASN A 137 29.32 -11.92 -30.73
N GLY A 138 28.23 -12.54 -31.17
CA GLY A 138 26.89 -11.97 -31.02
C GLY A 138 26.56 -11.67 -29.57
N MET A 139 26.88 -12.58 -28.64
CA MET A 139 26.67 -12.36 -27.21
C MET A 139 27.60 -11.27 -26.64
N LYS A 140 28.89 -11.25 -26.99
CA LYS A 140 29.82 -10.17 -26.56
C LYS A 140 29.33 -8.80 -27.01
N ASP A 141 29.05 -8.66 -28.31
CA ASP A 141 28.67 -7.39 -28.92
C ASP A 141 27.30 -6.93 -28.42
N TRP A 142 26.38 -7.87 -28.17
CA TRP A 142 25.09 -7.57 -27.59
C TRP A 142 25.25 -7.02 -26.17
N ILE A 143 25.99 -7.69 -25.30
CA ILE A 143 26.19 -7.22 -23.92
C ILE A 143 26.92 -5.87 -23.88
N GLN A 144 27.92 -5.65 -24.76
CA GLN A 144 28.61 -4.35 -24.84
C GLN A 144 27.66 -3.21 -25.18
N LYS A 145 26.74 -3.43 -26.12
CA LYS A 145 25.74 -2.46 -26.57
C LYS A 145 24.46 -2.49 -25.74
N TYR A 146 24.40 -3.31 -24.68
CA TYR A 146 23.22 -3.46 -23.84
C TYR A 146 22.88 -2.14 -23.17
N ASP A 147 21.75 -1.55 -23.56
CA ASP A 147 21.27 -0.30 -22.99
C ASP A 147 20.44 -0.56 -21.73
N ILE A 148 21.07 -0.33 -20.58
CA ILE A 148 20.43 -0.43 -19.27
C ILE A 148 19.37 0.67 -19.04
N ASN A 149 19.39 1.76 -19.80
CA ASN A 149 18.43 2.87 -19.68
C ASN A 149 17.16 2.67 -20.52
N GLN A 150 17.16 1.68 -21.40
CA GLN A 150 15.97 1.35 -22.18
C GLN A 150 14.83 0.95 -21.22
N ASN A 151 13.70 1.64 -21.32
CA ASN A 151 12.60 1.59 -20.36
C ASN A 151 11.79 0.29 -20.48
N ASN A 152 12.38 -0.82 -20.06
CA ASN A 152 11.81 -2.16 -20.12
C ASN A 152 11.80 -2.81 -18.72
N GLN A 153 10.66 -3.39 -18.35
CA GLN A 153 10.43 -4.09 -17.10
C GLN A 153 11.39 -5.28 -16.87
N THR A 154 11.96 -5.87 -17.93
CA THR A 154 12.76 -7.11 -17.87
C THR A 154 14.28 -6.92 -17.94
N ARG A 155 14.78 -5.67 -17.93
CA ARG A 155 16.23 -5.37 -18.09
C ARG A 155 17.12 -6.07 -17.06
N HIS A 156 16.64 -6.18 -15.83
CA HIS A 156 17.37 -6.79 -14.71
C HIS A 156 17.37 -8.32 -14.83
N GLU A 157 16.21 -8.89 -15.11
CA GLU A 157 16.00 -10.34 -15.29
C GLU A 157 16.83 -10.88 -16.45
N ILE A 158 16.92 -10.15 -17.56
CA ILE A 158 17.74 -10.53 -18.72
C ILE A 158 19.21 -10.62 -18.30
N LEU A 159 19.77 -9.61 -17.62
CA LEU A 159 21.17 -9.66 -17.18
C LEU A 159 21.45 -10.80 -16.19
N LEU A 160 20.55 -11.04 -15.24
CA LEU A 160 20.69 -12.17 -14.29
C LEU A 160 20.64 -13.52 -15.01
N ALA A 161 19.69 -13.70 -15.95
CA ALA A 161 19.54 -14.95 -16.69
C ALA A 161 20.72 -15.20 -17.65
N LEU A 162 21.24 -14.15 -18.29
CA LEU A 162 22.46 -14.23 -19.10
C LEU A 162 23.67 -14.59 -18.24
N TYR A 163 23.78 -14.03 -17.03
CA TYR A 163 24.85 -14.37 -16.10
C TYR A 163 24.76 -15.83 -15.64
N ALA A 164 23.56 -16.33 -15.36
CA ALA A 164 23.32 -17.72 -15.00
C ALA A 164 23.73 -18.68 -16.14
N ALA A 165 23.35 -18.37 -17.38
CA ALA A 165 23.75 -19.13 -18.55
C ALA A 165 25.28 -19.14 -18.73
N ALA A 166 25.93 -17.97 -18.60
CA ALA A 166 27.39 -17.85 -18.70
C ALA A 166 28.12 -18.68 -17.62
N CYS A 167 27.64 -18.67 -16.37
CA CYS A 167 28.20 -19.49 -15.30
C CYS A 167 28.08 -21.00 -15.60
N ALA A 168 26.91 -21.44 -16.10
CA ALA A 168 26.71 -22.84 -16.43
C ALA A 168 27.55 -23.30 -17.64
N PHE A 169 27.72 -22.43 -18.64
CA PHE A 169 28.59 -22.71 -19.80
C PHE A 169 30.05 -22.75 -19.38
N GLU A 170 30.49 -21.86 -18.49
CA GLU A 170 31.82 -21.90 -17.89
C GLU A 170 32.06 -23.22 -17.16
N ALA A 171 31.16 -23.61 -16.24
CA ALA A 171 31.26 -24.88 -15.50
C ALA A 171 31.35 -26.09 -16.45
N LYS A 172 30.54 -26.09 -17.52
CA LYS A 172 30.57 -27.16 -18.52
C LYS A 172 31.84 -27.18 -19.37
N ILE A 173 32.38 -26.01 -19.73
CA ILE A 173 33.65 -25.92 -20.48
C ILE A 173 34.81 -26.42 -19.62
N LEU A 174 34.78 -26.14 -18.31
CA LEU A 174 35.77 -26.65 -17.36
C LEU A 174 35.72 -28.18 -17.23
N SER A 175 34.55 -28.80 -17.34
CA SER A 175 34.39 -30.26 -17.26
C SER A 175 34.54 -31.01 -18.60
N ALA A 176 34.45 -30.33 -19.75
CA ALA A 176 34.41 -30.96 -21.09
C ALA A 176 35.78 -31.27 -21.76
N GLY A 177 36.91 -31.08 -21.08
CA GLY A 177 38.24 -31.48 -21.58
C GLY A 177 38.88 -30.58 -22.66
N LEU A 178 39.89 -31.11 -23.38
CA LEU A 178 40.80 -30.35 -24.27
C LEU A 178 40.13 -29.57 -25.42
N LEU A 179 38.99 -30.05 -25.94
CA LEU A 179 38.30 -29.48 -27.11
C LEU A 179 37.52 -28.18 -26.79
N ALA A 180 37.21 -27.93 -25.52
CA ALA A 180 36.47 -26.73 -25.09
C ALA A 180 37.38 -25.59 -24.62
N ARG A 181 38.69 -25.83 -24.47
CA ARG A 181 39.69 -24.86 -23.99
C ARG A 181 39.76 -23.55 -24.78
N PRO A 182 39.63 -23.53 -26.13
CA PRO A 182 39.74 -22.28 -26.89
C PRO A 182 38.69 -21.23 -26.50
N TYR A 183 37.49 -21.67 -26.12
CA TYR A 183 36.35 -20.79 -25.84
C TYR A 183 36.22 -20.37 -24.37
N LYS A 184 37.08 -20.91 -23.49
CA LYS A 184 37.08 -20.60 -22.06
C LYS A 184 37.25 -19.10 -21.81
N ASN A 185 38.20 -18.48 -22.53
CA ASN A 185 38.47 -17.05 -22.39
C ASN A 185 37.29 -16.21 -22.88
N ASP A 186 36.62 -16.62 -23.96
CA ASP A 186 35.47 -15.91 -24.50
C ASP A 186 34.28 -15.90 -23.55
N ILE A 187 33.98 -17.04 -22.92
CA ILE A 187 32.90 -17.13 -21.94
C ILE A 187 33.22 -16.32 -20.68
N LEU A 188 34.49 -16.32 -20.24
CA LEU A 188 34.91 -15.48 -19.11
C LEU A 188 34.78 -13.99 -19.45
N ILE A 189 35.17 -13.59 -20.66
CA ILE A 189 34.98 -12.21 -21.15
C ILE A 189 33.50 -11.83 -21.12
N ILE A 190 32.62 -12.70 -21.62
CA ILE A 190 31.18 -12.43 -21.63
C ILE A 190 30.61 -12.33 -20.22
N LYS A 191 30.98 -13.24 -19.33
CA LYS A 191 30.59 -13.20 -17.91
C LYS A 191 30.99 -11.88 -17.25
N ASN A 192 32.21 -11.40 -17.52
CA ASN A 192 32.69 -10.12 -17.00
C ASN A 192 31.96 -8.92 -17.62
N LEU A 193 31.67 -8.95 -18.93
CA LEU A 193 30.87 -7.92 -19.58
C LEU A 193 29.47 -7.82 -18.97
N ILE A 194 28.84 -8.96 -18.70
CA ILE A 194 27.52 -9.01 -18.04
C ILE A 194 27.62 -8.45 -16.61
N ALA A 195 28.64 -8.83 -15.85
CA ALA A 195 28.86 -8.32 -14.49
C ALA A 195 29.10 -6.80 -14.47
N ASN A 196 29.81 -6.26 -15.46
CA ASN A 196 30.01 -4.82 -15.60
C ASN A 196 28.69 -4.10 -15.91
N LYS A 197 27.90 -4.60 -16.86
CA LYS A 197 26.56 -4.06 -17.15
C LYS A 197 25.60 -4.14 -15.97
N PHE A 198 25.67 -5.23 -15.22
CA PHE A 198 24.93 -5.38 -13.98
C PHE A 198 25.39 -4.38 -12.91
N SER A 199 26.69 -4.08 -12.84
CA SER A 199 27.22 -3.07 -11.92
C SER A 199 26.79 -1.65 -12.31
N GLU A 200 26.74 -1.34 -13.62
CA GLU A 200 26.16 -0.10 -14.13
C GLU A 200 24.67 0.01 -13.75
N LEU A 201 23.90 -1.06 -13.98
CA LEU A 201 22.48 -1.14 -13.58
C LEU A 201 22.32 -0.99 -12.08
N LYS A 202 23.18 -1.62 -11.26
CA LYS A 202 23.17 -1.47 -9.81
C LYS A 202 23.40 -0.01 -9.40
N GLN A 203 24.40 0.65 -9.96
CA GLN A 203 24.65 2.07 -9.68
C GLN A 203 23.50 2.95 -10.13
N GLN A 204 22.82 2.60 -11.22
CA GLN A 204 21.63 3.29 -11.68
C GLN A 204 20.46 3.05 -10.73
N LEU A 205 20.15 1.82 -10.32
CA LEU A 205 19.09 1.51 -9.36
C LEU A 205 19.37 2.09 -7.97
N GLU A 206 20.63 2.17 -7.56
CA GLU A 206 21.03 2.88 -6.33
C GLU A 206 20.90 4.40 -6.49
N ARG A 207 21.18 4.95 -7.67
CA ARG A 207 20.93 6.37 -7.98
C ARG A 207 19.45 6.69 -8.08
N GLU A 208 18.66 5.84 -8.72
CA GLU A 208 17.19 5.89 -8.80
C GLU A 208 16.59 5.72 -7.42
N SER A 209 17.10 4.84 -6.55
CA SER A 209 16.67 4.70 -5.15
C SER A 209 17.12 5.87 -4.28
N ARG A 210 18.26 6.51 -4.58
CA ARG A 210 18.72 7.73 -3.89
C ARG A 210 17.99 8.97 -4.38
N GLN A 211 17.64 9.04 -5.67
CA GLN A 211 16.77 10.07 -6.24
C GLN A 211 15.33 9.84 -5.83
N GLU A 212 14.83 8.61 -5.79
CA GLU A 212 13.55 8.25 -5.17
C GLU A 212 13.61 8.49 -3.69
N LYS A 213 14.71 8.29 -2.96
CA LYS A 213 14.82 8.74 -1.56
C LYS A 213 14.88 10.25 -1.44
N GLN A 214 15.55 10.97 -2.34
CA GLN A 214 15.58 12.44 -2.30
C GLN A 214 14.25 13.05 -2.78
N ILE A 215 13.57 12.41 -3.73
CA ILE A 215 12.23 12.73 -4.22
C ILE A 215 11.21 12.23 -3.23
N HIS A 216 11.39 11.12 -2.51
CA HIS A 216 10.52 10.63 -1.44
C HIS A 216 10.81 11.35 -0.12
N ASP A 217 11.99 11.94 0.10
CA ASP A 217 12.28 12.86 1.20
C ASP A 217 11.80 14.28 0.85
N ALA A 218 11.80 14.67 -0.44
CA ALA A 218 11.19 15.90 -0.94
C ALA A 218 9.66 15.79 -1.11
N PHE A 219 9.14 14.60 -1.39
CA PHE A 219 7.72 14.26 -1.44
C PHE A 219 7.21 13.77 -0.09
N GLN A 220 8.02 13.29 0.87
CA GLN A 220 7.65 13.22 2.30
C GLN A 220 7.66 14.61 2.93
N LYS A 221 8.31 15.58 2.28
CA LYS A 221 8.11 17.00 2.59
C LYS A 221 6.87 17.59 1.90
N LEU A 222 6.20 16.87 0.99
CA LEU A 222 4.97 17.31 0.31
C LEU A 222 3.73 16.42 0.57
N ILE A 223 3.91 15.19 1.03
CA ILE A 223 2.93 14.36 1.72
C ILE A 223 3.02 14.83 3.16
N SER A 224 1.96 15.42 3.70
CA SER A 224 1.96 15.80 5.11
C SER A 224 2.34 14.56 5.93
N LYS A 225 3.26 14.70 6.89
CA LYS A 225 3.65 13.62 7.83
C LYS A 225 2.43 12.92 8.46
N GLU A 226 1.32 13.64 8.51
CA GLU A 226 -0.04 13.19 8.79
C GLU A 226 -0.53 12.03 7.90
N GLU A 227 -0.35 12.08 6.57
CA GLU A 227 -0.81 11.02 5.63
C GLU A 227 -0.01 9.72 5.78
N VAL A 228 1.28 9.80 6.11
CA VAL A 228 2.11 8.63 6.44
C VAL A 228 1.63 7.98 7.75
N LEU A 229 1.36 8.80 8.77
CA LEU A 229 0.88 8.33 10.06
C LEU A 229 -0.57 7.79 9.99
N TYR A 230 -1.41 8.40 9.14
CA TYR A 230 -2.75 7.92 8.82
C TYR A 230 -2.70 6.53 8.17
N GLN A 231 -1.83 6.35 7.18
CA GLN A 231 -1.65 5.07 6.50
C GLN A 231 -1.10 4.00 7.45
N GLN A 232 -0.15 4.38 8.32
CA GLN A 232 0.37 3.50 9.37
C GLN A 232 -0.72 3.06 10.35
N LEU A 233 -1.59 3.96 10.81
CA LEU A 233 -2.74 3.63 11.66
C LEU A 233 -3.70 2.67 10.97
N LYS A 234 -4.00 2.90 9.68
CA LYS A 234 -4.86 2.04 8.88
C LYS A 234 -4.28 0.63 8.73
N GLU A 235 -2.97 0.51 8.50
CA GLU A 235 -2.30 -0.78 8.40
C GLU A 235 -2.35 -1.56 9.72
N GLN A 236 -2.15 -0.89 10.86
CA GLN A 236 -2.27 -1.54 12.17
C GLN A 236 -3.70 -2.02 12.46
N LEU A 237 -4.73 -1.27 12.04
CA LEU A 237 -6.12 -1.71 12.16
C LEU A 237 -6.43 -2.93 11.29
N VAL A 238 -5.92 -2.98 10.06
CA VAL A 238 -6.08 -4.14 9.17
C VAL A 238 -5.41 -5.38 9.75
N LEU A 239 -4.20 -5.24 10.32
CA LEU A 239 -3.49 -6.33 10.97
C LEU A 239 -4.28 -6.85 12.18
N LEU A 240 -4.76 -5.94 13.04
CA LEU A 240 -5.56 -6.31 14.21
C LEU A 240 -6.85 -7.02 13.79
N LYS A 241 -7.53 -6.54 12.74
CA LYS A 241 -8.74 -7.16 12.21
C LYS A 241 -8.49 -8.59 11.75
N LYS A 242 -7.43 -8.82 10.97
CA LYS A 242 -7.06 -10.17 10.50
C LYS A 242 -6.75 -11.10 11.66
N GLN A 243 -6.05 -10.63 12.69
CA GLN A 243 -5.77 -11.43 13.89
C GLN A 243 -7.07 -11.81 14.62
N GLN A 244 -8.03 -10.90 14.72
CA GLN A 244 -9.33 -11.19 15.32
C GLN A 244 -10.16 -12.16 14.49
N GLU A 245 -10.18 -12.00 13.16
CA GLU A 245 -10.87 -12.92 12.24
C GLU A 245 -10.28 -14.34 12.30
N GLN A 246 -8.95 -14.46 12.31
CA GLN A 246 -8.27 -15.76 12.47
C GLN A 246 -8.61 -16.41 13.81
N LYS A 247 -8.52 -15.64 14.90
CA LYS A 247 -8.86 -16.14 16.24
C LYS A 247 -10.33 -16.56 16.33
N GLN A 248 -11.25 -15.81 15.73
CA GLN A 248 -12.67 -16.18 15.68
C GLN A 248 -12.86 -17.47 14.89
N GLN A 249 -12.23 -17.59 13.72
CA GLN A 249 -12.32 -18.79 12.88
C GLN A 249 -11.76 -20.04 13.57
N GLU A 250 -10.64 -19.91 14.30
CA GLU A 250 -10.08 -20.99 15.12
C GLU A 250 -11.06 -21.42 16.22
N LEU A 251 -11.72 -20.47 16.88
CA LEU A 251 -12.67 -20.73 17.95
C LEU A 251 -13.97 -21.36 17.43
N ASP A 252 -14.49 -20.89 16.29
CA ASP A 252 -15.67 -21.47 15.64
C ASP A 252 -15.38 -22.90 15.17
N THR A 253 -14.21 -23.12 14.55
CA THR A 253 -13.77 -24.46 14.11
C THR A 253 -13.62 -25.41 15.30
N ALA A 254 -13.05 -24.92 16.41
CA ALA A 254 -12.91 -25.68 17.65
C ALA A 254 -14.27 -26.02 18.28
N GLU A 255 -15.23 -25.08 18.28
CA GLU A 255 -16.57 -25.30 18.79
C GLU A 255 -17.34 -26.35 17.97
N GLU A 256 -17.29 -26.25 16.63
CA GLU A 256 -17.92 -27.23 15.76
C GLU A 256 -17.28 -28.62 15.92
N LYS A 257 -15.94 -28.69 16.03
CA LYS A 257 -15.22 -29.95 16.30
C LYS A 257 -15.64 -30.54 17.64
N CYS A 258 -15.73 -29.73 18.70
CA CYS A 258 -16.24 -30.15 20.00
C CYS A 258 -17.65 -30.74 19.90
N ALA A 259 -18.58 -30.04 19.22
CA ALA A 259 -19.96 -30.49 19.07
C ALA A 259 -20.06 -31.83 18.30
N ARG A 260 -19.24 -32.02 17.25
CA ARG A 260 -19.16 -33.29 16.51
C ARG A 260 -18.59 -34.42 17.38
N LEU A 261 -17.57 -34.16 18.17
CA LEU A 261 -17.01 -35.14 19.11
C LEU A 261 -17.97 -35.47 20.26
N ASP A 262 -18.77 -34.51 20.75
CA ASP A 262 -19.86 -34.74 21.70
C ASP A 262 -20.94 -35.64 21.10
N LYS A 263 -21.36 -35.37 19.85
CA LYS A 263 -22.33 -36.21 19.13
C LYS A 263 -21.84 -37.64 18.97
N LEU A 264 -20.57 -37.82 18.60
CA LEU A 264 -19.95 -39.14 18.48
C LEU A 264 -19.89 -39.86 19.84
N GLN A 265 -19.50 -39.16 20.91
CA GLN A 265 -19.46 -39.73 22.25
C GLN A 265 -20.86 -40.15 22.74
N GLN A 266 -21.90 -39.33 22.48
CA GLN A 266 -23.28 -39.67 22.80
C GLN A 266 -23.76 -40.91 22.03
N LEU A 267 -23.39 -41.03 20.76
CA LEU A 267 -23.71 -42.21 19.94
C LEU A 267 -23.09 -43.49 20.54
N LEU A 268 -21.82 -43.42 20.96
CA LEU A 268 -21.08 -44.56 21.52
C LEU A 268 -21.47 -44.91 22.96
N ASN A 269 -21.96 -43.93 23.73
CA ASN A 269 -22.43 -44.12 25.11
C ASN A 269 -23.91 -44.51 25.23
N ARG A 270 -24.66 -44.57 24.12
CA ARG A 270 -26.08 -44.92 24.14
C ARG A 270 -26.25 -46.37 24.62
N GLN A 271 -26.95 -46.56 25.74
CA GLN A 271 -27.33 -47.88 26.22
C GLN A 271 -28.55 -48.41 25.42
N PRO A 272 -28.52 -49.67 24.95
CA PRO A 272 -29.69 -50.30 24.35
C PRO A 272 -30.71 -50.68 25.43
N SER A 273 -31.99 -50.65 25.06
CA SER A 273 -33.12 -50.74 26.00
C SER A 273 -33.32 -52.13 26.62
N GLU A 274 -32.73 -53.20 26.06
CA GLU A 274 -32.96 -54.59 26.51
C GLU A 274 -31.72 -55.48 26.27
N GLY A 275 -31.17 -56.09 27.34
CA GLY A 275 -30.30 -57.28 27.27
C GLY A 275 -28.92 -57.17 27.93
N ASN A 276 -28.61 -58.09 28.85
CA ASN A 276 -27.33 -58.20 29.59
C ASN A 276 -26.13 -58.72 28.76
N ASP A 277 -26.17 -58.60 27.43
CA ASP A 277 -25.16 -59.17 26.53
C ASP A 277 -24.27 -58.06 25.95
N LYS A 278 -23.08 -57.89 26.54
CA LYS A 278 -22.10 -56.84 26.18
C LYS A 278 -21.63 -56.92 24.73
N GLU A 279 -21.59 -58.11 24.15
CA GLU A 279 -21.08 -58.32 22.79
C GLU A 279 -22.09 -57.85 21.73
N LYS A 280 -23.39 -58.10 21.98
CA LYS A 280 -24.48 -57.57 21.15
C LYS A 280 -24.59 -56.05 21.26
N GLU A 281 -24.41 -55.50 22.45
CA GLU A 281 -24.41 -54.05 22.68
C GLU A 281 -23.29 -53.35 21.88
N GLU A 282 -22.08 -53.91 21.87
CA GLU A 282 -20.96 -53.33 21.11
C GLU A 282 -21.22 -53.38 19.59
N GLN A 283 -21.79 -54.49 19.10
CA GLN A 283 -22.18 -54.63 17.69
C GLN A 283 -23.26 -53.61 17.27
N GLU A 284 -24.26 -53.35 18.11
CA GLU A 284 -25.28 -52.33 17.82
C GLU A 284 -24.70 -50.92 17.79
N LYS A 285 -23.83 -50.57 18.75
CA LYS A 285 -23.12 -49.29 18.78
C LYS A 285 -22.27 -49.09 17.52
N MET A 286 -21.52 -50.10 17.13
CA MET A 286 -20.71 -50.06 15.91
C MET A 286 -21.58 -49.97 14.64
N LYS A 287 -22.74 -50.63 14.60
CA LYS A 287 -23.69 -50.52 13.49
C LYS A 287 -24.25 -49.10 13.35
N LEU A 288 -24.58 -48.44 14.47
CA LEU A 288 -25.00 -47.04 14.48
C LEU A 288 -23.89 -46.09 14.05
N PHE A 289 -22.66 -46.34 14.51
CA PHE A 289 -21.48 -45.58 14.12
C PHE A 289 -21.27 -45.64 12.60
N TRP A 290 -21.24 -46.83 12.03
CA TRP A 290 -21.06 -47.01 10.58
C TRP A 290 -22.21 -46.42 9.77
N LYS A 291 -23.43 -46.39 10.31
CA LYS A 291 -24.55 -45.70 9.66
C LYS A 291 -24.33 -44.19 9.59
N GLU A 292 -23.85 -43.58 10.67
CA GLU A 292 -23.60 -42.12 10.75
C GLU A 292 -22.47 -41.68 9.81
N TYR A 293 -21.38 -42.47 9.74
CA TYR A 293 -20.17 -42.22 8.94
C TYR A 293 -20.10 -43.06 7.66
N SER A 294 -21.24 -43.24 7.00
CA SER A 294 -21.38 -44.12 5.82
C SER A 294 -20.80 -43.58 4.51
N THR A 295 -20.33 -42.32 4.48
CA THR A 295 -19.78 -41.68 3.28
C THR A 295 -18.32 -41.29 3.48
N GLN A 296 -17.52 -41.33 2.40
CA GLN A 296 -16.10 -40.97 2.44
C GLN A 296 -15.88 -39.57 3.05
N PRO A 297 -16.61 -38.50 2.66
CA PRO A 297 -16.37 -37.18 3.23
C PRO A 297 -16.61 -37.11 4.74
N LYS A 298 -17.65 -37.79 5.24
CA LYS A 298 -17.93 -37.84 6.68
C LYS A 298 -16.88 -38.64 7.44
N PHE A 299 -16.37 -39.72 6.84
CA PHE A 299 -15.34 -40.53 7.45
C PHE A 299 -13.98 -39.80 7.50
N GLU A 300 -13.61 -39.09 6.43
CA GLU A 300 -12.41 -38.24 6.43
C GLU A 300 -12.51 -37.10 7.46
N GLN A 301 -13.69 -36.48 7.60
CA GLN A 301 -13.95 -35.49 8.64
C GLN A 301 -13.80 -36.09 10.04
N LEU A 302 -14.27 -37.32 10.26
CA LEU A 302 -14.06 -38.04 11.51
C LEU A 302 -12.57 -38.30 11.79
N LEU A 303 -11.81 -38.74 10.80
CA LEU A 303 -10.37 -38.97 10.94
C LEU A 303 -9.63 -37.68 11.33
N ALA A 304 -10.04 -36.55 10.74
CA ALA A 304 -9.51 -35.23 11.09
C ALA A 304 -9.94 -34.78 12.50
N ASP A 305 -11.21 -34.97 12.87
CA ASP A 305 -11.75 -34.60 14.19
C ASP A 305 -11.10 -35.41 15.32
N LEU A 306 -10.79 -36.69 15.08
CA LEU A 306 -10.09 -37.58 16.01
C LEU A 306 -8.56 -37.44 15.97
N GLU A 307 -8.03 -36.58 15.11
CA GLU A 307 -6.60 -36.37 14.89
C GLU A 307 -5.84 -37.68 14.62
N VAL A 308 -6.43 -38.56 13.81
CA VAL A 308 -5.81 -39.83 13.45
C VAL A 308 -4.52 -39.56 12.65
N PRO A 309 -3.34 -40.02 13.14
CA PRO A 309 -2.07 -39.81 12.47
C PRO A 309 -2.10 -40.37 11.04
N GLU A 310 -1.41 -39.70 10.10
CA GLU A 310 -1.40 -40.13 8.69
C GLU A 310 -0.94 -41.58 8.51
N GLN A 311 -0.06 -42.07 9.38
CA GLN A 311 0.43 -43.45 9.37
C GLN A 311 -0.67 -44.47 9.72
N GLU A 312 -1.66 -44.09 10.54
CA GLU A 312 -2.80 -44.94 10.91
C GLU A 312 -3.93 -44.89 9.87
N ARG A 313 -4.06 -43.78 9.12
CA ARG A 313 -5.17 -43.55 8.18
C ARG A 313 -5.34 -44.66 7.14
N PRO A 314 -4.30 -45.23 6.49
CA PRO A 314 -4.49 -46.34 5.55
C PRO A 314 -5.21 -47.53 6.17
N GLY A 315 -4.94 -47.84 7.45
CA GLY A 315 -5.61 -48.92 8.17
C GLY A 315 -7.09 -48.62 8.40
N TRP A 316 -7.41 -47.40 8.81
CA TRP A 316 -8.80 -46.95 9.00
C TRP A 316 -9.59 -46.95 7.67
N HIS A 317 -8.95 -46.60 6.56
CA HIS A 317 -9.57 -46.67 5.23
C HIS A 317 -9.89 -48.09 4.78
N GLN A 318 -9.08 -49.08 5.16
CA GLN A 318 -9.42 -50.47 4.88
C GLN A 318 -10.67 -50.91 5.66
N TYR A 319 -10.84 -50.46 6.90
CA TYR A 319 -12.08 -50.71 7.65
C TYR A 319 -13.30 -50.02 7.01
N PHE A 320 -13.15 -48.78 6.56
CA PHE A 320 -14.22 -48.10 5.83
C PHE A 320 -14.58 -48.84 4.52
N ASN A 321 -13.57 -49.28 3.75
CA ASN A 321 -13.78 -50.05 2.52
C ASN A 321 -14.42 -51.42 2.78
N TYR A 322 -14.09 -52.07 3.90
CA TYR A 322 -14.72 -53.31 4.33
C TYR A 322 -16.22 -53.12 4.60
N GLN A 323 -16.60 -52.00 5.23
CA GLN A 323 -17.99 -51.74 5.62
C GLN A 323 -18.84 -51.10 4.50
N HIS A 324 -18.25 -50.21 3.70
CA HIS A 324 -18.96 -49.32 2.76
C HIS A 324 -18.37 -49.30 1.34
N GLY A 325 -17.29 -50.04 1.07
CA GLY A 325 -16.67 -50.10 -0.25
C GLY A 325 -17.55 -50.83 -1.28
N SER A 326 -17.19 -50.74 -2.55
CA SER A 326 -17.77 -51.62 -3.58
C SER A 326 -17.38 -53.08 -3.32
N TYR A 327 -18.09 -54.04 -3.91
CA TYR A 327 -17.83 -55.47 -3.72
C TYR A 327 -16.34 -55.86 -3.85
N LEU A 328 -15.65 -55.33 -4.87
CA LEU A 328 -14.21 -55.55 -5.07
C LEU A 328 -13.35 -54.93 -3.96
N LYS A 329 -13.73 -53.74 -3.46
CA LYS A 329 -13.03 -53.07 -2.35
C LYS A 329 -13.30 -53.76 -1.02
N GLN A 330 -14.50 -54.27 -0.78
CA GLN A 330 -14.84 -55.04 0.42
C GLN A 330 -14.05 -56.35 0.47
N ALA A 331 -13.96 -57.07 -0.65
CA ALA A 331 -13.18 -58.30 -0.76
C ALA A 331 -11.68 -58.05 -0.53
N ALA A 332 -11.12 -57.00 -1.14
CA ALA A 332 -9.74 -56.60 -0.91
C ALA A 332 -9.49 -56.17 0.54
N ALA A 333 -10.40 -55.40 1.13
CA ALA A 333 -10.29 -54.96 2.52
C ALA A 333 -10.39 -56.11 3.53
N ALA A 334 -11.27 -57.09 3.29
CA ALA A 334 -11.44 -58.27 4.14
C ALA A 334 -10.14 -59.08 4.29
N PHE A 335 -9.31 -59.10 3.24
CA PHE A 335 -7.97 -59.70 3.27
C PHE A 335 -7.03 -58.99 4.26
N TRP A 336 -7.21 -57.69 4.49
CA TRP A 336 -6.34 -56.88 5.34
C TRP A 336 -6.88 -56.65 6.76
N THR A 337 -8.20 -56.72 6.98
CA THR A 337 -8.87 -56.35 8.26
C THR A 337 -9.50 -57.52 9.02
N GLY A 338 -9.68 -58.68 8.40
CA GLY A 338 -10.27 -59.86 9.04
C GLY A 338 -9.27 -60.70 9.85
N ASN A 339 -9.76 -61.69 10.61
CA ASN A 339 -8.96 -62.71 11.31
C ASN A 339 -8.06 -63.58 10.39
N TRP A 340 -8.02 -63.27 9.08
CA TRP A 340 -7.28 -63.96 8.02
C TRP A 340 -6.14 -63.11 7.42
N GLY A 341 -5.99 -61.84 7.85
CA GLY A 341 -4.95 -60.95 7.34
C GLY A 341 -3.56 -61.21 7.94
N PRO A 342 -2.49 -60.68 7.32
CA PRO A 342 -1.13 -60.80 7.83
C PRO A 342 -1.01 -60.23 9.25
N SER A 343 -0.05 -60.72 10.05
CA SER A 343 0.19 -60.15 11.38
C SER A 343 0.69 -58.69 11.29
N LYS A 344 0.56 -57.90 12.36
CA LYS A 344 1.06 -56.50 12.42
C LYS A 344 2.53 -56.36 11.97
N GLY A 345 3.37 -57.35 12.28
CA GLY A 345 4.79 -57.37 11.88
C GLY A 345 5.03 -57.57 10.38
N TRP A 346 4.02 -57.99 9.63
CA TRP A 346 4.03 -58.17 8.18
C TRP A 346 3.14 -57.13 7.46
N GLY A 347 2.75 -56.05 8.16
CA GLY A 347 1.95 -54.96 7.59
C GLY A 347 0.44 -55.18 7.62
N GLY A 348 -0.08 -56.17 8.35
CA GLY A 348 -1.52 -56.34 8.52
C GLY A 348 -2.12 -55.47 9.63
N ILE A 349 -3.44 -55.27 9.55
CA ILE A 349 -4.17 -54.30 10.37
C ILE A 349 -4.82 -55.03 11.55
N ALA A 350 -4.74 -54.44 12.76
CA ALA A 350 -5.31 -55.06 13.96
C ALA A 350 -6.83 -55.18 13.85
N SER A 351 -7.40 -56.33 14.24
CA SER A 351 -8.86 -56.55 14.26
C SER A 351 -9.63 -55.53 15.12
N ASN A 352 -8.97 -54.92 16.10
CA ASN A 352 -9.53 -53.92 17.01
C ASN A 352 -9.15 -52.46 16.67
N THR A 353 -8.68 -52.19 15.45
CA THR A 353 -8.26 -50.83 15.03
C THR A 353 -9.38 -49.81 15.13
N ILE A 354 -10.64 -50.24 14.87
CA ILE A 354 -11.84 -49.43 15.12
C ILE A 354 -12.77 -50.26 16.02
N SER A 355 -12.84 -49.89 17.29
CA SER A 355 -13.76 -50.44 18.29
C SER A 355 -14.32 -49.32 19.17
N VAL A 356 -15.37 -49.59 19.94
CA VAL A 356 -15.99 -48.58 20.80
C VAL A 356 -14.96 -47.99 21.78
N ASN A 357 -14.13 -48.84 22.38
CA ASN A 357 -13.09 -48.40 23.32
C ASN A 357 -12.00 -47.54 22.64
N VAL A 358 -11.58 -47.90 21.42
CA VAL A 358 -10.58 -47.12 20.67
C VAL A 358 -11.15 -45.76 20.27
N LEU A 359 -12.40 -45.72 19.81
CA LEU A 359 -13.09 -44.48 19.45
C LEU A 359 -13.25 -43.57 20.67
N LEU A 360 -13.72 -44.09 21.81
CA LEU A 360 -13.85 -43.32 23.05
C LEU A 360 -12.49 -42.78 23.53
N SER A 361 -11.43 -43.57 23.43
CA SER A 361 -10.06 -43.15 23.77
C SER A 361 -9.58 -42.00 22.87
N LYS A 362 -9.74 -42.12 21.54
CA LYS A 362 -9.36 -41.08 20.58
C LYS A 362 -10.20 -39.81 20.75
N ILE A 363 -11.50 -39.93 21.09
CA ILE A 363 -12.36 -38.77 21.41
C ILE A 363 -11.83 -38.01 22.63
N ASN A 364 -11.49 -38.72 23.70
CA ASN A 364 -10.98 -38.08 24.92
C ASN A 364 -9.66 -37.37 24.64
N ALA A 365 -8.74 -38.00 23.91
CA ALA A 365 -7.48 -37.40 23.50
C ALA A 365 -7.68 -36.15 22.62
N ALA A 366 -8.62 -36.19 21.67
CA ALA A 366 -8.93 -35.04 20.81
C ALA A 366 -9.67 -33.90 21.55
N LYS A 367 -10.41 -34.21 22.62
CA LYS A 367 -11.12 -33.20 23.44
C LYS A 367 -10.21 -32.49 24.43
N GLU A 368 -9.18 -33.15 24.95
CA GLU A 368 -8.25 -32.58 25.93
C GLU A 368 -7.72 -31.19 25.52
N PRO A 369 -7.13 -30.98 24.32
CA PRO A 369 -6.68 -29.65 23.90
C PRO A 369 -7.84 -28.65 23.71
N LEU A 370 -9.02 -29.12 23.29
CA LEU A 370 -10.21 -28.27 23.10
C LEU A 370 -10.79 -27.76 24.44
N THR A 371 -10.65 -28.53 25.53
CA THR A 371 -11.08 -28.08 26.87
C THR A 371 -10.27 -26.88 27.39
N ALA A 372 -9.01 -26.73 26.95
CA ALA A 372 -8.18 -25.56 27.27
C ALA A 372 -8.66 -24.28 26.55
N ILE A 373 -9.35 -24.44 25.42
CA ILE A 373 -9.84 -23.34 24.57
C ILE A 373 -11.28 -22.92 24.96
N GLN A 374 -12.08 -23.82 25.55
CA GLN A 374 -13.46 -23.54 26.01
C GLN A 374 -13.62 -22.28 26.89
N PRO A 375 -12.74 -22.00 27.88
CA PRO A 375 -12.82 -20.76 28.64
C PRO A 375 -12.67 -19.51 27.77
N GLN A 376 -11.90 -19.57 26.69
CA GLN A 376 -11.70 -18.47 25.75
C GLN A 376 -12.96 -18.25 24.89
N ILE A 377 -13.58 -19.34 24.41
CA ILE A 377 -14.87 -19.31 23.69
C ILE A 377 -15.96 -18.67 24.56
N LYS A 378 -16.07 -19.09 25.83
CA LYS A 378 -17.06 -18.55 26.77
C LYS A 378 -16.84 -17.07 27.05
N LYS A 379 -15.58 -16.64 27.23
CA LYS A 379 -15.24 -15.22 27.43
C LYS A 379 -15.61 -14.36 26.22
N GLN A 380 -15.39 -14.83 24.99
CA GLN A 380 -15.78 -14.09 23.79
C GLN A 380 -17.29 -13.98 23.63
N LYS A 381 -18.06 -15.03 23.93
CA LYS A 381 -19.55 -14.98 23.87
C LYS A 381 -20.17 -14.03 24.88
N LEU A 382 -19.44 -13.68 25.95
CA LEU A 382 -19.87 -12.72 26.96
C LEU A 382 -19.57 -11.26 26.58
N ILE A 383 -18.84 -11.01 25.49
CA ILE A 383 -18.57 -9.66 25.00
C ILE A 383 -19.87 -9.09 24.43
N PRO A 384 -20.39 -7.96 24.95
CA PRO A 384 -21.56 -7.30 24.38
C PRO A 384 -21.32 -6.95 22.92
N ASP A 385 -22.35 -7.01 22.08
CA ASP A 385 -22.22 -6.72 20.64
C ASP A 385 -21.54 -5.35 20.39
N ALA A 386 -21.94 -4.32 21.15
CA ALA A 386 -21.37 -2.97 21.09
C ALA A 386 -19.88 -2.87 21.49
N GLU A 387 -19.31 -3.91 22.12
CA GLU A 387 -17.89 -3.97 22.51
C GLU A 387 -17.08 -4.97 21.65
N ARG A 388 -17.70 -5.58 20.63
CA ARG A 388 -17.00 -6.56 19.78
C ARG A 388 -15.85 -5.90 19.01
N PRO A 389 -14.60 -6.40 19.14
CA PRO A 389 -13.43 -5.80 18.49
C PRO A 389 -13.58 -5.58 16.98
N CYS A 390 -14.14 -6.54 16.23
CA CYS A 390 -14.32 -6.39 14.78
C CYS A 390 -15.27 -5.24 14.41
N GLN A 391 -16.36 -5.05 15.17
CA GLN A 391 -17.31 -3.96 14.95
C GLN A 391 -16.68 -2.61 15.32
N LEU A 392 -15.93 -2.56 16.43
CA LEU A 392 -15.20 -1.37 16.84
C LEU A 392 -14.14 -0.97 15.81
N ILE A 393 -13.44 -1.93 15.20
CA ILE A 393 -12.47 -1.66 14.12
C ILE A 393 -13.18 -1.08 12.89
N ASP A 394 -14.30 -1.66 12.46
CA ASP A 394 -15.09 -1.13 11.34
C ASP A 394 -15.59 0.29 11.59
N ASP A 395 -16.01 0.57 12.83
CA ASP A 395 -16.44 1.91 13.21
C ASP A 395 -15.26 2.90 13.32
N ILE A 396 -14.08 2.46 13.74
CA ILE A 396 -12.84 3.26 13.67
C ILE A 396 -12.49 3.56 12.21
N GLU A 397 -12.61 2.59 11.29
CA GLU A 397 -12.35 2.81 9.87
C GLU A 397 -13.32 3.82 9.23
N LYS A 398 -14.59 3.82 9.66
CA LYS A 398 -15.57 4.85 9.24
C LYS A 398 -15.16 6.23 9.71
N GLU A 399 -14.78 6.38 10.98
CA GLU A 399 -14.29 7.65 11.50
C GLU A 399 -13.01 8.10 10.79
N LEU A 400 -12.10 7.18 10.47
CA LEU A 400 -10.88 7.49 9.71
C LEU A 400 -11.18 8.02 8.31
N LYS A 401 -12.23 7.53 7.63
CA LYS A 401 -12.64 8.08 6.34
C LYS A 401 -13.11 9.53 6.44
N ASN A 402 -13.72 9.92 7.56
CA ASN A 402 -14.11 11.31 7.81
C ASN A 402 -12.87 12.22 7.98
N LEU A 403 -11.76 11.67 8.45
CA LEU A 403 -10.48 12.37 8.60
C LEU A 403 -9.74 12.59 7.26
N ILE A 404 -10.02 11.83 6.19
CA ILE A 404 -9.43 12.06 4.85
C ILE A 404 -9.81 13.44 4.27
N GLY A 405 -10.92 14.03 4.75
CA GLY A 405 -11.36 15.39 4.38
C GLY A 405 -10.38 16.51 4.76
N LEU A 406 -9.42 16.24 5.65
CA LEU A 406 -8.34 17.17 6.05
C LEU A 406 -7.48 17.64 4.86
N LYS A 407 -7.32 16.79 3.84
CA LYS A 407 -6.44 17.04 2.67
C LYS A 407 -6.91 18.16 1.73
N LYS A 408 -8.15 18.63 1.88
CA LYS A 408 -8.73 19.71 1.04
C LYS A 408 -8.76 21.08 1.72
N MET A 409 -8.20 21.21 2.93
CA MET A 409 -7.91 22.51 3.52
C MET A 409 -6.55 23.00 3.06
N GLU A 410 -6.36 23.14 1.75
CA GLU A 410 -5.20 23.86 1.26
C GLU A 410 -5.31 25.32 1.71
N MET A 411 -4.21 25.83 2.27
CA MET A 411 -3.92 27.27 2.36
C MET A 411 -3.54 27.85 0.97
N ASP A 412 -3.49 27.02 -0.07
CA ASP A 412 -3.11 27.41 -1.42
C ASP A 412 -4.15 28.25 -2.20
N PRO A 413 -5.48 28.08 -2.02
CA PRO A 413 -6.47 29.04 -2.55
C PRO A 413 -6.28 30.43 -1.93
N LEU A 414 -5.84 30.50 -0.67
CA LEU A 414 -5.52 31.74 0.04
C LEU A 414 -4.25 32.39 -0.52
N LYS A 415 -3.22 31.60 -0.84
CA LYS A 415 -1.97 32.07 -1.46
C LYS A 415 -2.20 32.60 -2.89
N ALA A 416 -3.08 31.96 -3.65
CA ALA A 416 -3.49 32.41 -4.98
C ALA A 416 -4.35 33.68 -4.92
N GLN A 417 -5.27 33.77 -3.95
CA GLN A 417 -6.02 35.01 -3.69
C GLN A 417 -5.12 36.15 -3.21
N LEU A 418 -4.04 35.87 -2.48
CA LEU A 418 -3.07 36.85 -1.98
C LEU A 418 -2.33 37.60 -3.11
N LEU A 419 -2.06 36.90 -4.22
CA LEU A 419 -1.51 37.51 -5.44
C LEU A 419 -2.53 38.42 -6.14
N ASP A 420 -3.79 37.99 -6.19
CA ASP A 420 -4.89 38.72 -6.84
C ASP A 420 -5.31 39.98 -6.05
N VAL A 421 -5.21 39.97 -4.70
CA VAL A 421 -5.51 41.16 -3.86
C VAL A 421 -4.46 42.26 -4.03
N MET A 422 -3.19 41.90 -4.23
CA MET A 422 -2.11 42.87 -4.36
C MET A 422 -2.21 43.69 -5.66
N GLU A 423 -2.88 43.17 -6.69
CA GLU A 423 -3.05 43.84 -7.99
C GLU A 423 -4.31 44.75 -8.08
N HIS A 424 -5.30 44.62 -7.19
CA HIS A 424 -6.56 45.38 -7.29
C HIS A 424 -6.83 46.26 -6.06
N LYS A 425 -6.35 47.51 -6.14
CA LYS A 425 -6.69 48.59 -5.21
C LYS A 425 -8.12 49.09 -5.43
N LYS A 426 -8.90 49.14 -4.34
CA LYS A 426 -10.17 49.86 -4.14
C LYS A 426 -11.32 49.28 -4.96
N THR A 427 -12.28 48.54 -4.37
CA THR A 427 -13.47 49.21 -3.79
C THR A 427 -14.32 48.42 -2.77
N ASN A 428 -13.97 47.21 -2.30
CA ASN A 428 -14.81 46.51 -1.28
C ASN A 428 -14.04 45.75 -0.19
N THR A 429 -13.16 46.45 0.54
CA THR A 429 -12.31 45.89 1.60
C THR A 429 -13.10 45.21 2.73
N LEU A 430 -14.25 45.76 3.13
CA LEU A 430 -15.04 45.23 4.25
C LEU A 430 -15.84 43.97 3.90
N GLU A 431 -16.45 43.91 2.70
CA GLU A 431 -17.14 42.70 2.23
C GLU A 431 -16.16 41.53 2.10
N LYS A 432 -14.93 41.82 1.64
CA LYS A 432 -13.84 40.86 1.59
C LYS A 432 -13.44 40.37 2.97
N ILE A 433 -13.27 41.27 3.95
CA ILE A 433 -12.94 40.89 5.34
C ILE A 433 -14.05 40.03 5.97
N ASN A 434 -15.32 40.34 5.75
CA ASN A 434 -16.43 39.52 6.25
C ASN A 434 -16.48 38.15 5.56
N SER A 435 -16.20 38.09 4.24
CA SER A 435 -16.07 36.83 3.51
C SER A 435 -14.90 35.98 4.02
N ASP A 436 -13.75 36.59 4.28
CA ASP A 436 -12.57 35.91 4.84
C ASP A 436 -12.86 35.37 6.25
N ILE A 437 -13.59 36.13 7.08
CA ILE A 437 -14.02 35.70 8.41
C ILE A 437 -14.96 34.49 8.33
N GLU A 438 -15.94 34.50 7.44
CA GLU A 438 -16.87 33.36 7.26
C GLU A 438 -16.14 32.12 6.70
N ALA A 439 -15.20 32.31 5.78
CA ALA A 439 -14.33 31.23 5.30
C ALA A 439 -13.48 30.64 6.44
N PHE A 440 -12.95 31.49 7.33
CA PHE A 440 -12.16 31.04 8.48
C PHE A 440 -13.03 30.32 9.53
N LYS A 441 -14.24 30.78 9.82
CA LYS A 441 -15.18 30.07 10.70
C LYS A 441 -15.52 28.68 10.17
N LYS A 442 -15.86 28.59 8.89
CA LYS A 442 -16.16 27.31 8.22
C LYS A 442 -14.98 26.35 8.32
N ASN A 443 -13.75 26.86 8.25
CA ASN A 443 -12.54 26.07 8.46
C ASN A 443 -12.44 25.56 9.92
N LEU A 444 -12.60 26.43 10.90
CA LEU A 444 -12.61 26.03 12.31
C LEU A 444 -13.72 25.01 12.66
N GLU A 445 -14.91 25.13 12.07
CA GLU A 445 -16.01 24.16 12.24
C GLU A 445 -15.65 22.78 11.69
N GLN A 446 -15.01 22.73 10.52
CA GLN A 446 -14.52 21.48 9.92
C GLN A 446 -13.40 20.84 10.76
N GLN A 447 -12.53 21.65 11.37
CA GLN A 447 -11.54 21.15 12.33
C GLN A 447 -12.18 20.64 13.62
N ASN A 448 -13.29 21.24 14.07
CA ASN A 448 -14.04 20.74 15.23
C ASN A 448 -14.61 19.33 14.97
N GLU A 449 -15.20 19.10 13.80
CA GLU A 449 -15.67 17.76 13.39
C GLU A 449 -14.53 16.74 13.33
N THR A 450 -13.33 17.17 12.91
CA THR A 450 -12.11 16.34 12.93
C THR A 450 -11.75 15.91 14.36
N VAL A 451 -11.76 16.85 15.32
CA VAL A 451 -11.48 16.55 16.72
C VAL A 451 -12.52 15.62 17.34
N LYS A 452 -13.80 15.73 16.95
CA LYS A 452 -14.84 14.79 17.37
C LYS A 452 -14.57 13.37 16.86
N SER A 453 -14.20 13.20 15.59
CA SER A 453 -13.82 11.88 15.06
C SER A 453 -12.59 11.30 15.76
N LEU A 454 -11.57 12.12 16.08
CA LEU A 454 -10.41 11.68 16.89
C LEU A 454 -10.83 11.21 18.29
N LYS A 455 -11.75 11.92 18.94
CA LYS A 455 -12.31 11.56 20.26
C LYS A 455 -13.05 10.22 20.22
N GLU A 456 -13.86 10.01 19.17
CA GLU A 456 -14.59 8.75 18.99
C GLU A 456 -13.66 7.57 18.67
N ILE A 457 -12.60 7.77 17.88
CA ILE A 457 -11.58 6.74 17.63
C ILE A 457 -10.88 6.36 18.94
N HIS A 458 -10.43 7.34 19.73
CA HIS A 458 -9.80 7.10 21.03
C HIS A 458 -10.71 6.29 21.96
N LYS A 459 -11.98 6.68 22.06
CA LYS A 459 -12.97 5.97 22.89
C LYS A 459 -13.16 4.51 22.46
N LYS A 460 -13.22 4.25 21.15
CA LYS A 460 -13.36 2.88 20.60
C LYS A 460 -12.11 2.03 20.86
N ILE A 461 -10.90 2.62 20.76
CA ILE A 461 -9.64 1.95 21.14
C ILE A 461 -9.66 1.56 22.63
N GLU A 462 -10.08 2.46 23.52
CA GLU A 462 -10.16 2.18 24.96
C GLU A 462 -11.16 1.07 25.31
N ILE A 463 -12.28 0.97 24.59
CA ILE A 463 -13.22 -0.15 24.75
C ILE A 463 -12.59 -1.46 24.27
N MET A 464 -11.91 -1.43 23.12
CA MET A 464 -11.29 -2.61 22.51
C MET A 464 -10.15 -3.18 23.36
N LYS A 465 -9.38 -2.33 24.06
CA LYS A 465 -8.29 -2.71 24.97
C LYS A 465 -8.71 -3.65 26.10
N LYS A 466 -9.99 -3.67 26.47
CA LYS A 466 -10.52 -4.58 27.50
C LYS A 466 -10.49 -6.05 27.05
N HIS A 467 -10.51 -6.29 25.74
CA HIS A 467 -10.75 -7.60 25.15
C HIS A 467 -9.59 -8.07 24.25
N THR A 468 -8.78 -7.14 23.75
CA THR A 468 -7.73 -7.39 22.76
C THR A 468 -6.49 -6.52 23.04
N ASP A 469 -5.29 -7.03 22.74
CA ASP A 469 -4.06 -6.23 22.76
C ASP A 469 -4.08 -5.19 21.63
N CYS A 470 -4.06 -3.91 22.01
CA CYS A 470 -4.12 -2.78 21.08
C CYS A 470 -2.84 -1.93 21.12
N THR A 471 -1.74 -2.44 21.68
CA THR A 471 -0.52 -1.66 21.93
C THR A 471 -0.01 -0.93 20.68
N ASP A 472 0.04 -1.61 19.54
CA ASP A 472 0.53 -1.02 18.28
C ASP A 472 -0.46 -0.04 17.66
N VAL A 473 -1.77 -0.30 17.77
CA VAL A 473 -2.83 0.61 17.32
C VAL A 473 -2.83 1.89 18.15
N GLU A 474 -2.70 1.78 19.47
CA GLU A 474 -2.63 2.92 20.39
C GLU A 474 -1.39 3.78 20.12
N LYS A 475 -0.25 3.14 19.88
CA LYS A 475 0.99 3.84 19.51
C LYS A 475 0.85 4.57 18.17
N ALA A 476 0.31 3.92 17.15
CA ALA A 476 0.08 4.53 15.84
C ALA A 476 -0.92 5.69 15.93
N PHE A 477 -2.02 5.52 16.67
CA PHE A 477 -3.01 6.56 16.91
C PHE A 477 -2.42 7.74 17.69
N GLY A 478 -1.59 7.49 18.71
CA GLY A 478 -0.91 8.55 19.47
C GLY A 478 0.06 9.36 18.62
N LEU A 479 0.79 8.71 17.69
CA LEU A 479 1.65 9.41 16.73
C LEU A 479 0.84 10.25 15.74
N PHE A 480 -0.24 9.69 15.20
CA PHE A 480 -1.15 10.41 14.31
C PHE A 480 -1.80 11.61 15.02
N LEU A 481 -2.26 11.44 16.26
CA LEU A 481 -2.81 12.52 17.08
C LEU A 481 -1.77 13.61 17.35
N ASN A 482 -0.52 13.27 17.65
CA ASN A 482 0.53 14.28 17.85
C ASN A 482 0.72 15.14 16.60
N GLU A 483 0.64 14.54 15.42
CA GLU A 483 0.76 15.27 14.16
C GLU A 483 -0.49 16.11 13.88
N ALA A 484 -1.70 15.55 14.06
CA ALA A 484 -2.95 16.29 13.96
C ALA A 484 -3.00 17.48 14.94
N VAL A 485 -2.47 17.29 16.15
CA VAL A 485 -2.27 18.36 17.13
C VAL A 485 -1.32 19.42 16.57
N ASN A 486 -0.16 19.06 16.03
CA ASN A 486 0.77 20.05 15.49
C ASN A 486 0.21 20.79 14.26
N THR A 487 -0.66 20.16 13.47
CA THR A 487 -1.30 20.75 12.29
C THR A 487 -2.47 21.66 12.64
N ILE A 488 -3.30 21.27 13.63
CA ILE A 488 -4.55 21.95 13.99
C ILE A 488 -4.36 22.91 15.18
N SER A 489 -3.31 22.73 15.98
CA SER A 489 -3.17 23.47 17.22
C SER A 489 -2.86 24.94 16.98
N TYR A 490 -3.78 25.77 17.42
CA TYR A 490 -3.62 27.20 17.59
C TYR A 490 -3.11 27.55 18.99
N THR A 491 -2.30 26.67 19.62
CA THR A 491 -1.69 26.94 20.93
C THR A 491 -0.35 27.66 20.77
N GLN A 492 -0.04 28.62 21.66
CA GLN A 492 1.19 29.44 21.63
C GLN A 492 2.46 28.60 21.81
N GLN A 493 2.31 27.37 22.30
CA GLN A 493 3.38 26.39 22.48
C GLN A 493 2.88 25.02 22.03
N PRO A 494 3.73 24.20 21.39
CA PRO A 494 3.39 22.82 21.05
C PRO A 494 3.04 22.04 22.33
N LEU A 495 1.94 21.29 22.28
CA LEU A 495 1.54 20.43 23.41
C LEU A 495 2.67 19.42 23.70
N PRO A 496 2.99 19.15 24.98
CA PRO A 496 4.01 18.17 25.33
C PRO A 496 3.74 16.82 24.66
N SER A 497 4.76 16.25 24.02
CA SER A 497 4.66 14.95 23.34
C SER A 497 4.21 13.82 24.28
N ASN A 498 4.46 13.97 25.58
CA ASN A 498 4.19 12.97 26.61
C ASN A 498 2.83 13.15 27.29
N LEU A 499 2.02 14.15 26.87
CA LEU A 499 0.69 14.35 27.42
C LEU A 499 -0.24 13.16 27.02
N PRO A 500 -1.13 12.68 27.91
CA PRO A 500 -2.08 11.63 27.58
C PRO A 500 -2.94 11.96 26.36
N THR A 501 -3.26 10.95 25.57
CA THR A 501 -4.06 11.05 24.32
C THR A 501 -5.39 11.76 24.55
N ALA A 502 -6.10 11.44 25.65
CA ALA A 502 -7.35 12.10 26.02
C ALA A 502 -7.20 13.61 26.31
N GLU A 503 -6.13 14.00 27.02
CA GLU A 503 -5.87 15.40 27.37
C GLU A 503 -5.49 16.22 26.13
N LYS A 504 -4.78 15.62 25.16
CA LYS A 504 -4.46 16.26 23.87
C LYS A 504 -5.70 16.56 23.04
N ILE A 505 -6.63 15.62 22.97
CA ILE A 505 -7.91 15.79 22.26
C ILE A 505 -8.73 16.91 22.91
N LEU A 506 -8.80 16.93 24.25
CA LEU A 506 -9.53 17.96 24.99
C LEU A 506 -8.90 19.35 24.84
N ALA A 507 -7.57 19.44 24.82
CA ALA A 507 -6.86 20.70 24.56
C ALA A 507 -7.13 21.24 23.16
N LEU A 508 -7.20 20.37 22.13
CA LEU A 508 -7.57 20.75 20.77
C LEU A 508 -9.01 21.26 20.70
N GLU A 509 -9.97 20.53 21.28
CA GLU A 509 -11.39 20.90 21.34
C GLU A 509 -11.56 22.31 21.94
N GLN A 510 -10.95 22.55 23.11
CA GLN A 510 -10.98 23.86 23.77
C GLN A 510 -10.28 24.98 22.98
N SER A 511 -9.26 24.65 22.18
CA SER A 511 -8.54 25.64 21.37
C SER A 511 -9.38 26.09 20.19
N ILE A 512 -10.04 25.16 19.50
CA ILE A 512 -10.92 25.44 18.36
C ILE A 512 -12.16 26.23 18.82
N ASP A 513 -12.79 25.83 19.93
CA ASP A 513 -13.94 26.54 20.49
C ASP A 513 -13.59 27.98 20.87
N ARG A 514 -12.40 28.21 21.46
CA ARG A 514 -11.92 29.57 21.76
C ARG A 514 -11.67 30.37 20.49
N ALA A 515 -11.12 29.77 19.44
CA ALA A 515 -10.89 30.44 18.16
C ALA A 515 -12.22 30.85 17.50
N LEU A 516 -13.20 29.94 17.45
CA LEU A 516 -14.55 30.20 16.91
C LEU A 516 -15.23 31.38 17.62
N ASN A 517 -15.28 31.34 18.96
CA ASN A 517 -15.88 32.40 19.76
C ASN A 517 -15.20 33.76 19.55
N ASN A 518 -13.86 33.78 19.45
CA ASN A 518 -13.10 35.01 19.24
C ASN A 518 -13.34 35.61 17.85
N VAL A 519 -13.36 34.78 16.79
CA VAL A 519 -13.61 35.19 15.41
C VAL A 519 -15.03 35.73 15.24
N GLN A 520 -16.01 35.07 15.86
CA GLN A 520 -17.39 35.56 15.87
C GLN A 520 -17.50 36.91 16.61
N GLY A 521 -16.84 37.05 17.76
CA GLY A 521 -16.78 38.31 18.50
C GLY A 521 -16.11 39.44 17.71
N LEU A 522 -15.08 39.14 16.92
CA LEU A 522 -14.42 40.09 16.02
C LEU A 522 -15.35 40.60 14.93
N GLN A 523 -16.08 39.70 14.26
CA GLN A 523 -17.03 40.06 13.22
C GLN A 523 -18.16 40.95 13.75
N LEU A 524 -18.72 40.60 14.92
CA LEU A 524 -19.77 41.39 15.58
C LEU A 524 -19.26 42.80 15.92
N SER A 525 -18.03 42.90 16.43
CA SER A 525 -17.41 44.18 16.78
C SER A 525 -17.15 45.05 15.54
N LEU A 526 -16.67 44.45 14.44
CA LEU A 526 -16.48 45.14 13.16
C LEU A 526 -17.80 45.68 12.59
N ASN A 527 -18.83 44.85 12.57
CA ASN A 527 -20.16 45.25 12.09
C ASN A 527 -20.77 46.36 12.96
N HIS A 528 -20.55 46.31 14.28
CA HIS A 528 -20.97 47.37 15.20
C HIS A 528 -20.25 48.69 14.95
N MET A 529 -18.93 48.68 14.77
CA MET A 529 -18.15 49.88 14.44
C MET A 529 -18.58 50.51 13.11
N VAL A 530 -18.88 49.69 12.10
CA VAL A 530 -19.38 50.15 10.80
C VAL A 530 -20.75 50.82 10.95
N LYS A 531 -21.65 50.22 11.75
CA LYS A 531 -22.97 50.80 12.04
C LYS A 531 -22.86 52.15 12.76
N ALA A 532 -22.05 52.23 13.82
CA ALA A 532 -21.83 53.45 14.59
C ALA A 532 -21.17 54.58 13.76
N SER A 533 -20.27 54.20 12.85
CA SER A 533 -19.59 55.13 11.94
C SER A 533 -20.52 55.70 10.86
N ARG A 534 -21.55 54.93 10.44
CA ARG A 534 -22.60 55.38 9.53
C ARG A 534 -23.62 56.30 10.21
N SER A 535 -23.94 56.06 11.50
CA SER A 535 -24.83 56.91 12.29
C SER A 535 -24.18 58.20 12.81
N GLN A 536 -22.89 58.42 12.52
CA GLN A 536 -22.10 59.59 12.98
C GLN A 536 -22.10 59.75 14.51
N GLU A 537 -22.10 58.64 15.25
CA GLU A 537 -22.03 58.70 16.71
C GLU A 537 -20.70 59.32 17.17
N SER A 538 -20.75 60.23 18.14
CA SER A 538 -19.59 60.97 18.65
C SER A 538 -18.48 60.08 19.23
N ASN A 539 -18.80 58.82 19.54
CA ASN A 539 -17.94 57.90 20.29
C ASN A 539 -17.27 56.83 19.39
N VAL A 540 -17.32 56.97 18.06
CA VAL A 540 -16.73 56.00 17.13
C VAL A 540 -15.23 55.81 17.34
N ILE A 541 -14.48 56.88 17.61
CA ILE A 541 -13.03 56.80 17.89
C ILE A 541 -12.78 55.98 19.17
N GLN A 542 -13.61 56.17 20.21
CA GLN A 542 -13.53 55.41 21.44
C GLN A 542 -13.85 53.93 21.20
N LEU A 543 -14.90 53.62 20.44
CA LEU A 543 -15.27 52.25 20.05
C LEU A 543 -14.15 51.55 19.27
N VAL A 544 -13.49 52.23 18.33
CA VAL A 544 -12.35 51.67 17.59
C VAL A 544 -11.13 51.51 18.49
N THR A 545 -10.90 52.44 19.42
CA THR A 545 -9.80 52.34 20.40
C THR A 545 -10.01 51.14 21.34
N GLU A 546 -11.23 50.93 21.84
CA GLU A 546 -11.60 49.78 22.66
C GLU A 546 -11.53 48.47 21.86
N PHE A 547 -11.93 48.50 20.58
CA PHE A 547 -11.76 47.35 19.68
C PHE A 547 -10.29 46.97 19.51
N VAL A 548 -9.41 47.93 19.17
CA VAL A 548 -7.97 47.66 18.99
C VAL A 548 -7.39 47.11 20.29
N LYS A 549 -7.61 47.79 21.43
CA LYS A 549 -7.08 47.35 22.73
C LYS A 549 -7.60 45.98 23.17
N SER A 550 -8.89 45.71 23.00
CA SER A 550 -9.51 44.47 23.47
C SER A 550 -9.23 43.27 22.56
N LYS A 551 -8.90 43.51 21.28
CA LYS A 551 -8.76 42.45 20.28
C LYS A 551 -7.33 42.17 19.86
N GLU A 552 -6.42 43.13 19.96
CA GLU A 552 -5.01 42.97 19.56
C GLU A 552 -4.33 41.76 20.25
N ALA A 553 -4.59 41.56 21.55
CA ALA A 553 -4.03 40.45 22.31
C ALA A 553 -4.81 39.13 22.16
N THR A 554 -5.87 39.09 21.34
CA THR A 554 -6.72 37.89 21.21
C THR A 554 -6.21 36.92 20.16
N TRP A 555 -6.48 35.65 20.40
CA TRP A 555 -6.21 34.57 19.45
C TRP A 555 -6.91 34.78 18.11
N GLY A 556 -8.16 35.25 18.13
CA GLY A 556 -8.91 35.55 16.90
C GLY A 556 -8.21 36.60 16.02
N HIS A 557 -7.63 37.64 16.62
CA HIS A 557 -6.88 38.65 15.88
C HIS A 557 -5.58 38.07 15.30
N THR A 558 -4.82 37.33 16.11
CA THR A 558 -3.55 36.73 15.67
C THR A 558 -3.77 35.79 14.47
N LEU A 559 -4.81 34.96 14.54
CA LEU A 559 -5.16 34.02 13.48
C LEU A 559 -5.72 34.75 12.26
N LEU A 560 -6.71 35.64 12.42
CA LEU A 560 -7.27 36.37 11.28
C LEU A 560 -6.25 37.28 10.59
N SER A 561 -5.29 37.86 11.33
CA SER A 561 -4.18 38.64 10.75
C SER A 561 -3.22 37.79 9.92
N PHE A 562 -3.11 36.50 10.24
CA PHE A 562 -2.36 35.53 9.45
C PHE A 562 -3.15 35.04 8.24
N PHE A 563 -4.43 34.72 8.43
CA PHE A 563 -5.33 34.18 7.40
C PHE A 563 -5.84 35.22 6.41
N SER A 564 -6.00 36.49 6.81
CA SER A 564 -6.52 37.57 5.97
C SER A 564 -5.60 38.80 6.00
N PRO A 565 -4.80 39.00 4.94
CA PRO A 565 -4.00 40.21 4.76
C PRO A 565 -4.85 41.49 4.74
N ALA A 566 -6.09 41.39 4.24
CA ALA A 566 -7.04 42.50 4.21
C ALA A 566 -7.47 42.89 5.64
N TYR A 567 -7.77 41.91 6.49
CA TYR A 567 -8.06 42.14 7.91
C TYR A 567 -6.85 42.74 8.63
N ARG A 568 -5.64 42.18 8.42
CA ARG A 568 -4.40 42.70 9.02
C ARG A 568 -4.17 44.16 8.65
N THR A 569 -4.26 44.48 7.36
CA THR A 569 -4.08 45.85 6.86
C THR A 569 -5.12 46.78 7.45
N MET A 570 -6.40 46.40 7.47
CA MET A 570 -7.45 47.19 8.10
C MET A 570 -7.18 47.38 9.61
N PHE A 571 -6.75 46.34 10.33
CA PHE A 571 -6.48 46.44 11.76
C PHE A 571 -5.30 47.38 12.05
N ASP A 572 -4.21 47.28 11.28
CA ASP A 572 -3.05 48.16 11.40
C ASP A 572 -3.41 49.62 11.05
N GLU A 573 -4.23 49.83 10.02
CA GLU A 573 -4.73 51.15 9.64
C GLU A 573 -5.68 51.75 10.69
N LEU A 574 -6.57 50.94 11.30
CA LEU A 574 -7.42 51.37 12.42
C LEU A 574 -6.58 51.73 13.64
N LYS A 575 -5.56 50.92 13.96
CA LYS A 575 -4.62 51.18 15.06
C LYS A 575 -3.86 52.49 14.85
N ASN A 576 -3.39 52.75 13.63
CA ASN A 576 -2.72 54.01 13.30
C ASN A 576 -3.69 55.19 13.38
N ALA A 577 -4.92 55.03 12.87
CA ALA A 577 -5.92 56.11 12.86
C ALA A 577 -6.30 56.58 14.27
N VAL A 578 -6.37 55.68 15.26
CA VAL A 578 -6.67 56.05 16.65
C VAL A 578 -5.48 56.63 17.42
N THR A 579 -4.27 56.62 16.84
CA THR A 579 -3.06 57.22 17.43
C THR A 579 -2.74 58.62 16.88
N LEU A 580 -3.54 59.15 15.95
CA LEU A 580 -3.35 60.51 15.44
C LEU A 580 -3.73 61.58 16.48
N ASN A 581 -3.01 62.71 16.43
CA ASN A 581 -3.17 63.81 17.38
C ASN A 581 -4.42 64.68 17.13
N SER A 582 -5.06 64.56 15.96
CA SER A 582 -6.25 65.33 15.58
C SER A 582 -7.49 64.42 15.54
N PRO A 583 -8.52 64.67 16.38
CA PRO A 583 -9.75 63.86 16.39
C PRO A 583 -10.49 63.83 15.05
N GLU A 584 -10.44 64.92 14.28
CA GLU A 584 -11.10 65.03 12.99
C GLU A 584 -10.36 64.21 11.91
N GLU A 585 -9.04 64.21 11.94
CA GLU A 585 -8.21 63.36 11.06
C GLU A 585 -8.35 61.88 11.42
N SER A 586 -8.34 61.54 12.72
CA SER A 586 -8.62 60.19 13.22
C SER A 586 -9.97 59.68 12.73
N PHE A 587 -11.03 60.47 12.84
CA PHE A 587 -12.38 60.08 12.44
C PHE A 587 -12.50 59.87 10.93
N ASN A 588 -11.92 60.76 10.14
CA ASN A 588 -11.93 60.66 8.68
C ASN A 588 -11.12 59.45 8.19
N GLN A 589 -9.99 59.14 8.84
CA GLN A 589 -9.21 57.95 8.51
C GLN A 589 -9.94 56.66 8.93
N VAL A 590 -10.56 56.61 10.12
CA VAL A 590 -11.40 55.47 10.55
C VAL A 590 -12.53 55.21 9.55
N LYS A 591 -13.22 56.25 9.09
CA LYS A 591 -14.27 56.11 8.06
C LYS A 591 -13.73 55.58 6.73
N ALA A 592 -12.57 56.06 6.30
CA ALA A 592 -11.94 55.60 5.07
C ALA A 592 -11.54 54.12 5.14
N VAL A 593 -10.96 53.69 6.27
CA VAL A 593 -10.53 52.30 6.50
C VAL A 593 -11.72 51.34 6.57
N LEU A 594 -12.84 51.77 7.19
CA LEU A 594 -14.08 50.99 7.26
C LEU A 594 -14.89 51.01 5.95
N GLY A 595 -14.39 51.64 4.88
CA GLY A 595 -15.07 51.72 3.58
C GLY A 595 -16.32 52.61 3.59
N ILE A 596 -16.42 53.52 4.56
CA ILE A 596 -17.54 54.46 4.74
C ILE A 596 -17.11 55.81 4.15
N THR A 597 -16.66 55.81 2.90
CA THR A 597 -16.47 57.05 2.15
C THR A 597 -17.85 57.60 1.79
N TYR A 598 -18.34 58.51 2.64
CA TYR A 598 -19.44 59.42 2.31
C TYR A 598 -19.06 60.29 1.11
N GLU A 599 -20.08 60.76 0.39
CA GLU A 599 -20.13 61.53 -0.86
C GLU A 599 -19.26 62.80 -0.95
N THR A 600 -18.37 63.09 0.00
CA THR A 600 -17.50 64.27 0.02
C THR A 600 -16.50 64.29 -1.13
N SER A 601 -16.03 63.15 -1.63
CA SER A 601 -15.17 63.10 -2.82
C SER A 601 -15.89 63.62 -4.07
N LYS A 602 -17.16 63.22 -4.29
CA LYS A 602 -18.02 63.79 -5.33
C LYS A 602 -18.25 65.28 -5.14
N LYS A 603 -18.48 65.75 -3.91
CA LYS A 603 -18.73 67.17 -3.63
C LYS A 603 -17.48 68.04 -3.82
N ILE A 604 -16.29 67.54 -3.47
CA ILE A 604 -15.00 68.21 -3.69
C ILE A 604 -14.65 68.23 -5.18
N GLU A 605 -14.89 67.13 -5.90
CA GLU A 605 -14.66 67.04 -7.33
C GLU A 605 -15.61 67.96 -8.11
N ILE A 606 -16.91 67.97 -7.76
CA ILE A 606 -17.91 68.90 -8.31
C ILE A 606 -17.54 70.36 -7.98
N ASN A 607 -17.12 70.68 -6.75
CA ASN A 607 -16.66 72.04 -6.43
C ASN A 607 -15.41 72.44 -7.21
N SER A 608 -14.47 71.52 -7.45
CA SER A 608 -13.29 71.80 -8.28
C SER A 608 -13.65 72.02 -9.75
N GLN A 609 -14.65 71.28 -10.25
CA GLN A 609 -15.17 71.43 -11.61
C GLN A 609 -15.95 72.74 -11.75
N PHE A 610 -16.78 73.12 -10.77
CA PHE A 610 -17.47 74.40 -10.73
C PHE A 610 -16.50 75.58 -10.61
N LYS A 611 -15.43 75.45 -9.83
CA LYS A 611 -14.38 76.48 -9.73
C LYS A 611 -13.66 76.69 -11.06
N LYS A 612 -13.28 75.60 -11.74
CA LYS A 612 -12.67 75.66 -13.09
C LYS A 612 -13.64 76.20 -14.14
N LEU A 613 -14.93 75.89 -14.04
CA LEU A 613 -15.97 76.45 -14.92
C LEU A 613 -16.16 77.95 -14.70
N LYS A 614 -16.12 78.40 -13.44
CA LYS A 614 -16.20 79.82 -13.09
C LYS A 614 -14.98 80.60 -13.60
N GLU A 615 -13.78 80.08 -13.40
CA GLU A 615 -12.53 80.68 -13.91
C GLU A 615 -12.55 80.79 -15.45
N LYS A 616 -13.02 79.75 -16.16
CA LYS A 616 -13.17 79.78 -17.62
C LYS A 616 -14.27 80.73 -18.12
N ALA A 617 -15.36 80.87 -17.36
CA ALA A 617 -16.42 81.81 -17.71
C ALA A 617 -15.98 83.27 -17.49
N GLU A 618 -15.17 83.53 -16.46
CA GLU A 618 -14.55 84.84 -16.22
C GLU A 618 -13.51 85.17 -17.30
N GLU A 619 -12.69 84.21 -17.75
CA GLU A 619 -11.79 84.38 -18.91
C GLU A 619 -12.56 84.71 -20.20
N ALA A 620 -13.64 83.98 -20.49
CA ALA A 620 -14.46 84.20 -21.70
C ALA A 620 -15.19 85.57 -21.67
N LEU A 621 -15.64 86.02 -20.50
CA LEU A 621 -16.25 87.34 -20.32
C LEU A 621 -15.23 88.50 -20.42
N CYS A 622 -13.95 88.23 -20.18
CA CYS A 622 -12.87 89.19 -20.41
C CYS A 622 -12.42 89.25 -21.89
N GLU A 623 -12.65 88.20 -22.69
CA GLU A 623 -12.33 88.17 -24.12
C GLU A 623 -13.42 88.80 -25.01
N GLU A 624 -14.67 88.96 -24.53
CA GLU A 624 -15.77 89.64 -25.25
C GLU A 624 -16.01 91.10 -24.78
N ILE A 625 -14.98 91.94 -24.80
CA ILE A 625 -15.19 93.40 -24.97
C ILE A 625 -14.30 93.89 -26.12
N PRO A 626 -14.77 93.88 -27.38
CA PRO A 626 -14.11 94.58 -28.46
C PRO A 626 -14.32 96.08 -28.30
N PHE A 627 -13.37 96.74 -27.65
CA PHE A 627 -13.16 98.18 -27.81
C PHE A 627 -12.45 98.39 -29.14
N ASN A 628 -13.19 98.70 -30.21
CA ASN A 628 -12.61 99.39 -31.36
C ASN A 628 -13.57 100.46 -31.88
N ARG A 629 -13.38 101.66 -31.34
CA ARG A 629 -13.51 102.92 -32.08
C ARG A 629 -12.56 102.86 -33.28
N GLN A 630 -13.05 103.16 -34.49
CA GLN A 630 -12.47 104.24 -35.30
C GLN A 630 -13.31 104.52 -36.56
N SER A 631 -13.80 105.76 -36.62
CA SER A 631 -13.72 106.67 -37.78
C SER A 631 -14.54 106.37 -39.04
N SER A 632 -15.72 106.98 -39.12
CA SER A 632 -16.03 108.04 -40.10
C SER A 632 -17.10 108.96 -39.52
#